data_AF-A0A8R1W516-F1
#
_entry.id   AF-A0A8R1W516-F1
#
_cell.length_a   1.000
_cell.length_b   1.000
_cell.length_c   1.000
_cell.angle_alpha   90.00
_cell.angle_beta   90.00
_cell.angle_gamma   90.00
#
_symmetry.space_group_name_H-M   'P 1'
#
loop_
_entity.id
_entity.type
_entity.pdbx_description
1 polymer ?
#
loop_
_entity_poly.entity_id
_entity_poly.type
_entity_poly.pdbx_seq_one_letter_code
_entity_poly.pdbx_strand_id
1 'polypeptide(L)'
;MALTTSLLAVPTKRASEVNIVKPLRNLISSHYNSADNPEDYTEAINELSKLRSQALWKVLDKYDNSLELIYTYYDQMTSLESKVPSSEVQIPFKWKDAFNKMTSFFANGKVSITLCSFAYERICVLFNIAAQQSAIASAQNLETDDGLKMAAKLLQQSAGIFNTLKTTVMNVIQQDPTPDLNPDTLAMLSSLMLAQAQEVFIVKANIDKMKDQTIAKLCAQCEEYYAETVKMMERETVMMSVDKEWTSNVYGKQSIFHGLAQYYQAMVCKNNKTVGEQIARLNVAISFLKVGQERCARSYYNELLNKAIQELNEAKKDNDFIYHERIPDVKHLELISKVIIAKPTPVPSRFSSKFKDLFEDLVPISVQQALSAYEVRKTELVNSEIGKLRESTQILNGCLASLNLPAALEDVKGVGIPQSLVEKSNSLRMNGGVQKLENMIRELPELLKRNEEIINESERMLNEEQASDEQLQAQFKEKWNRTKSNVLTQVFKVNITKYREIIKNAKSADKMIHEKFEIHKRAIYLLSEGQEAMQNVLPVGSSSGVNFANSTAADKLKHLMEEVEVLKNERDVIETELKCATTDMKSKFLNALSEEGSIHEANLSTESLDQSYGHLKAQVNDSLARQEKLLSNIQVVNSEFCREKSSGGQREALFKDLASGYDVFNDLQSNLVEGTKFYNDLTEILITAQNKISDFCFARKAEKEELLKSLTADLSREKPVSIPVAPAKTQIYEVPMGAQLPYPMQPQGMPLPYTLPRTGPSYQPSTYMCAPPMPTAYNPYATLRQYQPQDYQNYAAQGQPQYPPQYPPQYPPQNQQQPPW
;
A
#
# COMPACT_ATOMS: atom_id res chain seq x y z
N MET A 1 -14.87 -47.00 -27.66
CA MET A 1 -14.38 -46.20 -28.81
C MET A 1 -14.87 -44.79 -28.61
N ALA A 2 -13.97 -43.80 -28.67
CA ALA A 2 -14.23 -42.42 -28.25
C ALA A 2 -15.09 -41.65 -29.27
N LEU A 3 -15.98 -40.78 -28.76
CA LEU A 3 -17.00 -39.99 -29.45
C LEU A 3 -16.58 -38.55 -29.72
N THR A 4 -15.52 -38.30 -30.49
CA THR A 4 -15.01 -36.91 -30.58
C THR A 4 -14.59 -36.44 -31.96
N THR A 5 -15.36 -35.48 -32.47
CA THR A 5 -14.88 -34.41 -33.36
C THR A 5 -13.90 -33.48 -32.66
N SER A 6 -13.13 -32.70 -33.44
CA SER A 6 -12.35 -31.58 -32.92
C SER A 6 -13.24 -30.63 -32.11
N LEU A 7 -12.86 -30.40 -30.86
CA LEU A 7 -13.42 -29.34 -30.02
C LEU A 7 -13.02 -27.97 -30.61
N LEU A 8 -13.91 -26.97 -30.54
CA LEU A 8 -13.57 -25.59 -30.94
C LEU A 8 -12.81 -24.91 -29.81
N ALA A 9 -11.80 -24.12 -30.17
CA ALA A 9 -10.95 -23.39 -29.24
C ALA A 9 -10.98 -21.89 -29.57
N VAL A 10 -11.23 -21.06 -28.56
CA VAL A 10 -11.29 -19.61 -28.71
C VAL A 10 -9.88 -19.07 -28.94
N PRO A 11 -9.66 -18.20 -29.95
CA PRO A 11 -8.37 -17.54 -30.14
C PRO A 11 -8.09 -16.56 -28.99
N THR A 12 -6.81 -16.39 -28.65
CA THR A 12 -6.39 -15.38 -27.65
C THR A 12 -6.38 -13.98 -28.26
N LYS A 13 -6.74 -12.97 -27.45
CA LYS A 13 -6.53 -11.55 -27.75
C LYS A 13 -5.04 -11.25 -27.82
N ARG A 14 -4.68 -10.30 -28.69
CA ARG A 14 -3.30 -9.83 -28.85
C ARG A 14 -3.11 -8.48 -28.17
N ALA A 15 -2.20 -8.41 -27.21
CA ALA A 15 -1.78 -7.17 -26.60
C ALA A 15 -0.65 -6.52 -27.40
N SER A 16 -0.55 -5.19 -27.32
CA SER A 16 0.66 -4.47 -27.74
C SER A 16 1.68 -4.44 -26.59
N GLU A 17 2.96 -4.29 -26.92
CA GLU A 17 3.99 -4.02 -25.93
C GLU A 17 3.76 -2.63 -25.31
N VAL A 18 3.84 -2.55 -23.98
CA VAL A 18 3.60 -1.32 -23.22
C VAL A 18 4.65 -1.25 -22.12
N ASN A 19 5.28 -0.08 -21.95
CA ASN A 19 6.19 0.18 -20.85
C ASN A 19 5.38 0.43 -19.57
N ILE A 20 5.29 -0.59 -18.71
CA ILE A 20 4.63 -0.47 -17.40
C ILE A 20 5.60 0.03 -16.32
N VAL A 21 6.91 -0.12 -16.51
CA VAL A 21 7.92 0.11 -15.48
C VAL A 21 7.97 1.56 -15.04
N LYS A 22 8.14 2.49 -15.99
CA LYS A 22 8.28 3.92 -15.67
C LYS A 22 7.01 4.51 -15.05
N PRO A 23 5.80 4.28 -15.60
CA PRO A 23 4.58 4.80 -14.99
C PRO A 23 4.29 4.20 -13.61
N LEU A 24 4.48 2.88 -13.42
CA LEU A 24 4.30 2.24 -12.10
C LEU A 24 5.29 2.77 -11.08
N ARG A 25 6.57 2.92 -11.45
CA ARG A 25 7.58 3.49 -10.55
C ARG A 25 7.18 4.89 -10.12
N ASN A 26 6.78 5.74 -11.07
CA ASN A 26 6.35 7.10 -10.76
C ASN A 26 5.12 7.11 -9.85
N LEU A 27 4.11 6.29 -10.13
CA LEU A 27 2.90 6.18 -9.31
C LEU A 27 3.24 5.72 -7.89
N ILE A 28 4.00 4.64 -7.75
CA ILE A 28 4.36 4.08 -6.44
C ILE A 28 5.26 5.08 -5.68
N SER A 29 6.29 5.63 -6.31
CA SER A 29 7.15 6.60 -5.65
C SER A 29 6.42 7.89 -5.27
N SER A 30 5.39 8.31 -6.00
CA SER A 30 4.65 9.53 -5.66
C SER A 30 3.75 9.40 -4.44
N HIS A 31 3.30 8.18 -4.11
CA HIS A 31 2.34 7.93 -3.04
C HIS A 31 2.94 7.23 -1.83
N TYR A 32 3.94 6.36 -2.03
CA TYR A 32 4.45 5.46 -0.99
C TYR A 32 5.87 5.77 -0.53
N ASN A 33 6.68 6.46 -1.34
CA ASN A 33 8.02 6.86 -0.89
C ASN A 33 7.93 8.05 0.06
N SER A 34 8.10 7.77 1.35
CA SER A 34 8.31 8.79 2.37
C SER A 34 9.80 9.10 2.51
N ALA A 35 10.16 10.32 2.89
CA ALA A 35 11.57 10.71 3.07
C ALA A 35 12.31 9.85 4.10
N ASP A 36 11.57 9.27 5.07
CA ASP A 36 12.12 8.55 6.22
C ASP A 36 12.17 7.01 6.00
N ASN A 37 11.50 6.49 4.97
CA ASN A 37 11.53 5.07 4.57
C ASN A 37 11.33 4.94 3.05
N PRO A 38 12.38 5.12 2.24
CA PRO A 38 12.31 4.93 0.80
C PRO A 38 12.27 3.43 0.48
N GLU A 39 11.09 2.88 0.25
CA GLU A 39 10.94 1.50 -0.22
C GLU A 39 11.15 1.43 -1.75
N ASP A 40 12.14 0.66 -2.19
CA ASP A 40 12.41 0.49 -3.61
C ASP A 40 11.67 -0.72 -4.18
N TYR A 41 10.55 -0.45 -4.85
CA TYR A 41 9.77 -1.46 -5.57
C TYR A 41 10.27 -1.73 -7.00
N THR A 42 11.44 -1.20 -7.39
CA THR A 42 11.95 -1.33 -8.77
C THR A 42 12.11 -2.79 -9.22
N GLU A 43 12.60 -3.68 -8.36
CA GLU A 43 12.74 -5.10 -8.70
C GLU A 43 11.39 -5.76 -8.93
N ALA A 44 10.42 -5.55 -8.02
CA ALA A 44 9.06 -6.04 -8.15
C ALA A 44 8.36 -5.54 -9.43
N ILE A 45 8.54 -4.26 -9.78
CA ILE A 45 7.99 -3.66 -11.01
C ILE A 45 8.63 -4.29 -12.26
N ASN A 46 9.95 -4.49 -12.24
CA ASN A 46 10.66 -5.13 -13.36
C ASN A 46 10.21 -6.59 -13.53
N GLU A 47 10.03 -7.33 -12.44
CA GLU A 47 9.54 -8.71 -12.49
C GLU A 47 8.09 -8.76 -12.97
N LEU A 48 7.22 -7.83 -12.57
CA LEU A 48 5.86 -7.69 -13.12
C LEU A 48 5.90 -7.44 -14.64
N SER A 49 6.80 -6.57 -15.11
CA SER A 49 6.95 -6.29 -16.55
C SER A 49 7.41 -7.52 -17.32
N LYS A 50 8.34 -8.29 -16.76
CA LYS A 50 8.79 -9.56 -17.32
C LYS A 50 7.66 -10.60 -17.33
N LEU A 51 6.91 -10.70 -16.25
CA LEU A 51 5.76 -11.59 -16.12
C LEU A 51 4.68 -11.25 -17.15
N ARG A 52 4.35 -9.96 -17.34
CA ARG A 52 3.44 -9.49 -18.39
C ARG A 52 3.90 -9.96 -19.76
N SER A 53 5.16 -9.73 -20.12
CA SER A 53 5.68 -10.15 -21.42
C SER A 53 5.62 -11.68 -21.61
N GLN A 54 5.91 -12.46 -20.57
CA GLN A 54 5.82 -13.92 -20.62
C GLN A 54 4.36 -14.40 -20.76
N ALA A 55 3.45 -13.85 -19.96
CA ALA A 55 2.03 -14.19 -19.98
C ALA A 55 1.31 -13.79 -21.28
N LEU A 56 1.84 -12.82 -22.03
CA LEU A 56 1.21 -12.34 -23.27
C LEU A 56 1.84 -12.90 -24.55
N TRP A 57 3.14 -13.22 -24.54
CA TRP A 57 3.87 -13.67 -25.75
C TRP A 57 4.23 -15.16 -25.76
N LYS A 58 4.42 -15.81 -24.60
CA LYS A 58 4.76 -17.24 -24.53
C LYS A 58 3.53 -18.17 -24.45
N VAL A 59 2.32 -17.61 -24.34
CA VAL A 59 1.05 -18.37 -24.25
C VAL A 59 0.64 -19.02 -25.59
N LEU A 60 1.48 -18.96 -26.62
CA LEU A 60 1.28 -19.70 -27.88
C LEU A 60 1.61 -21.20 -27.76
N ASP A 61 2.23 -21.63 -26.66
CA ASP A 61 2.52 -23.03 -26.37
C ASP A 61 1.32 -23.71 -25.68
N LYS A 62 0.75 -24.76 -26.32
CA LYS A 62 -0.47 -25.49 -25.88
C LYS A 62 -0.28 -26.37 -24.63
N TYR A 63 0.62 -26.00 -23.72
CA TYR A 63 0.98 -26.80 -22.54
C TYR A 63 0.50 -26.16 -21.23
N ASP A 64 0.25 -26.98 -20.20
CA ASP A 64 -0.26 -26.54 -18.89
C ASP A 64 0.59 -25.48 -18.19
N ASN A 65 1.91 -25.47 -18.41
CA ASN A 65 2.82 -24.45 -17.86
C ASN A 65 2.49 -23.02 -18.34
N SER A 66 1.80 -22.88 -19.48
CA SER A 66 1.35 -21.57 -19.99
C SER A 66 0.21 -20.97 -19.15
N LEU A 67 -0.65 -21.80 -18.54
CA LEU A 67 -1.77 -21.34 -17.72
C LEU A 67 -1.28 -20.73 -16.40
N GLU A 68 -0.31 -21.35 -15.73
CA GLU A 68 0.22 -20.82 -14.46
C GLU A 68 0.85 -19.43 -14.62
N LEU A 69 1.52 -19.15 -15.75
CA LEU A 69 2.09 -17.83 -16.01
C LEU A 69 1.01 -16.75 -16.14
N ILE A 70 -0.06 -17.02 -16.91
CA ILE A 70 -1.16 -16.06 -17.09
C ILE A 70 -2.03 -15.95 -15.83
N TYR A 71 -2.19 -17.03 -15.06
CA TYR A 71 -2.83 -17.01 -13.75
C TYR A 71 -2.06 -16.12 -12.76
N THR A 72 -0.74 -16.33 -12.65
CA THR A 72 0.11 -15.54 -11.77
C THR A 72 0.06 -14.06 -12.16
N TYR A 73 0.09 -13.75 -13.47
CA TYR A 73 -0.04 -12.37 -13.93
C TYR A 73 -1.40 -11.74 -13.57
N TYR A 74 -2.50 -12.46 -13.80
CA TYR A 74 -3.83 -11.99 -13.45
C TYR A 74 -3.98 -11.73 -11.94
N ASP A 75 -3.50 -12.66 -11.11
CA ASP A 75 -3.54 -12.53 -9.65
C ASP A 75 -2.68 -11.35 -9.18
N GLN A 76 -1.50 -11.15 -9.80
CA GLN A 76 -0.62 -10.03 -9.47
C GLN A 76 -1.22 -8.67 -9.83
N MET A 77 -1.91 -8.57 -10.97
CA MET A 77 -2.66 -7.38 -11.37
C MET A 77 -3.84 -7.12 -10.44
N THR A 78 -4.52 -8.18 -9.98
CA THR A 78 -5.62 -8.07 -9.01
C THR A 78 -5.12 -7.54 -7.66
N SER A 79 -3.98 -8.06 -7.17
CA SER A 79 -3.38 -7.54 -5.93
C SER A 79 -2.94 -6.09 -6.07
N LEU A 80 -2.20 -5.76 -7.14
CA LEU A 80 -1.69 -4.41 -7.35
C LEU A 80 -2.81 -3.37 -7.49
N GLU A 81 -3.89 -3.68 -8.21
CA GLU A 81 -5.04 -2.79 -8.37
C GLU A 81 -5.70 -2.43 -7.03
N SER A 82 -5.73 -3.34 -6.06
CA SER A 82 -6.27 -3.06 -4.73
C SER A 82 -5.37 -2.14 -3.88
N LYS A 83 -4.09 -2.04 -4.25
CA LYS A 83 -3.06 -1.36 -3.47
C LYS A 83 -2.82 0.06 -3.93
N VAL A 84 -2.95 0.35 -5.22
CA VAL A 84 -2.64 1.67 -5.79
C VAL A 84 -3.91 2.40 -6.25
N PRO A 85 -3.92 3.75 -6.27
CA PRO A 85 -5.05 4.52 -6.77
C PRO A 85 -5.29 4.26 -8.27
N SER A 86 -6.29 3.43 -8.57
CA SER A 86 -6.59 2.96 -9.93
C SER A 86 -6.92 4.08 -10.92
N SER A 87 -7.43 5.22 -10.45
CA SER A 87 -7.71 6.42 -11.25
C SER A 87 -6.46 7.15 -11.76
N GLU A 88 -5.31 6.94 -11.11
CA GLU A 88 -4.06 7.61 -11.45
C GLU A 88 -3.15 6.76 -12.35
N VAL A 89 -3.62 5.57 -12.76
CA VAL A 89 -2.88 4.66 -13.62
C VAL A 89 -2.80 5.25 -15.03
N GLN A 90 -1.60 5.70 -15.42
CA GLN A 90 -1.32 6.28 -16.75
C GLN A 90 -0.62 5.28 -17.69
N ILE A 91 -1.09 4.03 -17.72
CA ILE A 91 -0.50 2.95 -18.53
C ILE A 91 -1.43 2.59 -19.69
N PRO A 92 -1.10 2.92 -20.95
CA PRO A 92 -2.01 2.75 -22.08
C PRO A 92 -2.03 1.29 -22.57
N PHE A 93 -2.80 0.44 -21.91
CA PHE A 93 -2.99 -0.95 -22.32
C PHE A 93 -3.75 -1.03 -23.63
N LYS A 94 -3.12 -1.54 -24.69
CA LYS A 94 -3.72 -1.69 -26.02
C LYS A 94 -3.93 -3.15 -26.36
N TRP A 95 -5.18 -3.54 -26.60
CA TRP A 95 -5.58 -4.89 -26.98
C TRP A 95 -6.34 -4.91 -28.30
N LYS A 96 -6.11 -5.96 -29.08
CA LYS A 96 -6.81 -6.25 -30.33
C LYS A 96 -7.92 -7.27 -30.11
N ASP A 97 -8.90 -7.24 -31.00
CA ASP A 97 -9.93 -8.27 -31.09
C ASP A 97 -9.31 -9.66 -31.37
N ALA A 98 -9.88 -10.71 -30.75
CA ALA A 98 -9.43 -12.08 -30.87
C ALA A 98 -9.78 -12.72 -32.23
N PHE A 99 -10.90 -12.34 -32.85
CA PHE A 99 -11.43 -12.91 -34.09
C PHE A 99 -10.97 -12.10 -35.32
N ASN A 100 -9.64 -12.00 -35.46
CA ASN A 100 -8.95 -11.03 -36.31
C ASN A 100 -8.95 -11.35 -37.83
N LYS A 101 -9.99 -12.01 -38.38
CA LYS A 101 -10.03 -12.42 -39.80
C LYS A 101 -11.11 -11.77 -40.67
N MET A 102 -12.18 -11.20 -40.13
CA MET A 102 -13.30 -10.68 -40.95
C MET A 102 -13.80 -9.29 -40.57
N THR A 103 -13.35 -8.71 -39.46
CA THR A 103 -13.77 -7.39 -38.99
C THR A 103 -13.10 -6.22 -39.74
N SER A 104 -12.01 -6.46 -40.46
CA SER A 104 -11.24 -5.39 -41.12
C SER A 104 -11.76 -4.93 -42.49
N PHE A 105 -12.66 -5.69 -43.14
CA PHE A 105 -13.10 -5.39 -44.51
C PHE A 105 -14.57 -4.95 -44.63
N PHE A 106 -15.45 -5.33 -43.68
CA PHE A 106 -16.90 -5.08 -43.81
C PHE A 106 -17.61 -4.65 -42.52
N ALA A 107 -16.93 -4.60 -41.38
CA ALA A 107 -17.54 -4.24 -40.10
C ALA A 107 -17.01 -2.91 -39.59
N ASN A 108 -17.90 -1.96 -39.28
CA ASN A 108 -17.61 -0.69 -38.60
C ASN A 108 -17.14 -0.88 -37.13
N GLY A 109 -16.61 -2.06 -36.76
CA GLY A 109 -16.21 -2.42 -35.41
C GLY A 109 -14.77 -1.99 -35.10
N LYS A 110 -14.53 -1.50 -33.87
CA LYS A 110 -13.17 -1.18 -33.40
C LYS A 110 -12.31 -2.44 -33.34
N VAL A 111 -11.23 -2.48 -34.13
CA VAL A 111 -10.28 -3.62 -34.20
C VAL A 111 -9.34 -3.67 -32.98
N SER A 112 -9.19 -2.55 -32.28
CA SER A 112 -8.40 -2.45 -31.05
C SER A 112 -8.88 -1.33 -30.16
N ILE A 113 -8.69 -1.50 -28.86
CA ILE A 113 -8.98 -0.47 -27.85
C ILE A 113 -7.74 -0.27 -26.97
N THR A 114 -7.44 0.99 -26.69
CA THR A 114 -6.43 1.40 -25.72
C THR A 114 -7.10 2.08 -24.54
N LEU A 115 -6.87 1.61 -23.32
CA LEU A 115 -7.35 2.24 -22.09
C LEU A 115 -6.27 2.25 -21.01
N CYS A 116 -6.27 3.30 -20.20
CA CYS A 116 -5.40 3.43 -19.03
C CYS A 116 -6.10 2.91 -17.78
N SER A 117 -6.26 1.60 -17.67
CA SER A 117 -6.99 0.97 -16.56
C SER A 117 -6.51 -0.45 -16.29
N PHE A 118 -6.24 -0.77 -15.03
CA PHE A 118 -5.93 -2.15 -14.62
C PHE A 118 -7.12 -3.09 -14.77
N ALA A 119 -8.33 -2.65 -14.43
CA ALA A 119 -9.55 -3.41 -14.68
C ALA A 119 -9.68 -3.82 -16.16
N TYR A 120 -9.35 -2.93 -17.10
CA TYR A 120 -9.37 -3.26 -18.53
C TYR A 120 -8.30 -4.30 -18.92
N GLU A 121 -7.07 -4.15 -18.44
CA GLU A 121 -6.00 -5.15 -18.64
C GLU A 121 -6.43 -6.51 -18.07
N ARG A 122 -7.00 -6.54 -16.86
CA ARG A 122 -7.48 -7.75 -16.19
C ARG A 122 -8.60 -8.45 -16.98
N ILE A 123 -9.57 -7.70 -17.52
CA ILE A 123 -10.62 -8.25 -18.38
C ILE A 123 -10.03 -8.96 -19.60
N CYS A 124 -9.05 -8.32 -20.27
CA CYS A 124 -8.43 -8.89 -21.46
C CYS A 124 -7.58 -10.12 -21.14
N VAL A 125 -6.84 -10.09 -20.02
CA VAL A 125 -6.07 -11.24 -19.52
C VAL A 125 -7.00 -12.39 -19.15
N LEU A 126 -8.11 -12.10 -18.48
CA LEU A 126 -9.11 -13.10 -18.09
C LEU A 126 -9.79 -13.74 -19.31
N PHE A 127 -10.06 -12.97 -20.37
CA PHE A 127 -10.48 -13.53 -21.65
C PHE A 127 -9.43 -14.51 -22.20
N ASN A 128 -8.14 -14.14 -22.17
CA ASN A 128 -7.07 -15.00 -22.64
C ASN A 128 -6.89 -16.26 -21.79
N ILE A 129 -7.17 -16.19 -20.48
CA ILE A 129 -7.25 -17.38 -19.62
C ILE A 129 -8.31 -18.34 -20.17
N ALA A 130 -9.54 -17.87 -20.36
CA ALA A 130 -10.64 -18.71 -20.85
C ALA A 130 -10.33 -19.28 -22.25
N ALA A 131 -9.74 -18.47 -23.13
CA ALA A 131 -9.31 -18.89 -24.45
C ALA A 131 -8.23 -19.99 -24.39
N GLN A 132 -7.21 -19.81 -23.55
CA GLN A 132 -6.15 -20.80 -23.38
C GLN A 132 -6.66 -22.11 -22.75
N GLN A 133 -7.56 -22.02 -21.77
CA GLN A 133 -8.24 -23.19 -21.21
C GLN A 133 -9.00 -23.98 -22.28
N SER A 134 -9.71 -23.27 -23.18
CA SER A 134 -10.40 -23.92 -24.31
C SER A 134 -9.44 -24.57 -25.31
N ALA A 135 -8.30 -23.93 -25.58
CA ALA A 135 -7.27 -24.45 -26.47
C ALA A 135 -6.60 -25.72 -25.90
N ILE A 136 -6.25 -25.72 -24.62
CA ILE A 136 -5.68 -26.88 -23.93
C ILE A 136 -6.71 -28.01 -23.87
N ALA A 137 -7.98 -27.71 -23.56
CA ALA A 137 -9.05 -28.71 -23.56
C ALA A 137 -9.22 -29.36 -24.94
N SER A 138 -9.13 -28.58 -26.01
CA SER A 138 -9.22 -29.10 -27.39
C SER A 138 -8.04 -29.97 -27.81
N ALA A 139 -6.88 -29.81 -27.14
CA ALA A 139 -5.67 -30.57 -27.41
C ALA A 139 -5.53 -31.83 -26.55
N GLN A 140 -6.40 -32.03 -25.56
CA GLN A 140 -6.36 -33.23 -24.71
C GLN A 140 -6.66 -34.51 -25.49
N ASN A 141 -6.06 -35.61 -25.06
CA ASN A 141 -6.43 -36.93 -25.56
C ASN A 141 -7.75 -37.38 -24.89
N LEU A 142 -8.84 -37.36 -25.65
CA LEU A 142 -10.18 -37.71 -25.16
C LEU A 142 -10.44 -39.23 -25.07
N GLU A 143 -9.41 -40.05 -25.30
CA GLU A 143 -9.45 -41.50 -25.06
C GLU A 143 -8.98 -41.89 -23.66
N THR A 144 -8.30 -40.99 -22.95
CA THR A 144 -7.78 -41.25 -21.59
C THR A 144 -8.68 -40.60 -20.53
N ASP A 145 -8.79 -41.24 -19.37
CA ASP A 145 -9.59 -40.73 -18.25
C ASP A 145 -9.08 -39.36 -17.76
N ASP A 146 -7.76 -39.18 -17.71
CA ASP A 146 -7.13 -37.92 -17.32
C ASP A 146 -7.39 -36.80 -18.33
N GLY A 147 -7.31 -37.11 -19.64
CA GLY A 147 -7.59 -36.13 -20.70
C GLY A 147 -9.05 -35.69 -20.71
N LEU A 148 -9.99 -36.63 -20.51
CA LEU A 148 -11.42 -36.33 -20.37
C LEU A 148 -11.71 -35.46 -19.15
N LYS A 149 -11.16 -35.81 -17.98
CA LYS A 149 -11.31 -35.02 -16.75
C LYS A 149 -10.75 -33.61 -16.91
N MET A 150 -9.55 -33.48 -17.50
CA MET A 150 -8.92 -32.19 -17.72
C MET A 150 -9.71 -31.33 -18.72
N ALA A 151 -10.11 -31.89 -19.87
CA ALA A 151 -10.90 -31.17 -20.86
C ALA A 151 -12.25 -30.69 -20.29
N ALA A 152 -12.98 -31.57 -19.59
CA ALA A 152 -14.26 -31.20 -18.96
C ALA A 152 -14.09 -30.12 -17.88
N LYS A 153 -13.01 -30.17 -17.08
CA LYS A 153 -12.69 -29.15 -16.08
C LYS A 153 -12.41 -27.79 -16.73
N LEU A 154 -11.50 -27.74 -17.70
CA LEU A 154 -11.08 -26.51 -18.35
C LEU A 154 -12.21 -25.85 -19.16
N LEU A 155 -13.06 -26.64 -19.83
CA LEU A 155 -14.21 -26.10 -20.55
C LEU A 155 -15.26 -25.49 -19.61
N GLN A 156 -15.54 -26.13 -18.46
CA GLN A 156 -16.44 -25.56 -17.45
C GLN A 156 -15.89 -24.28 -16.82
N GLN A 157 -14.57 -24.22 -16.58
CA GLN A 157 -13.88 -23.01 -16.12
C GLN A 157 -13.95 -21.89 -17.16
N SER A 158 -13.65 -22.20 -18.43
CA SER A 158 -13.74 -21.25 -19.54
C SER A 158 -15.16 -20.70 -19.70
N ALA A 159 -16.18 -21.58 -19.64
CA ALA A 159 -17.59 -21.18 -19.67
C ALA A 159 -17.95 -20.20 -18.56
N GLY A 160 -17.51 -20.47 -17.33
CA GLY A 160 -17.75 -19.61 -16.18
C GLY A 160 -17.06 -18.25 -16.28
N ILE A 161 -15.81 -18.23 -16.77
CA ILE A 161 -15.08 -16.99 -17.01
C ILE A 161 -15.80 -16.12 -18.04
N PHE A 162 -16.20 -16.66 -19.20
CA PHE A 162 -16.94 -15.88 -20.20
C PHE A 162 -18.28 -15.36 -19.67
N ASN A 163 -18.97 -16.13 -18.82
CA ASN A 163 -20.21 -15.68 -18.19
C ASN A 163 -19.97 -14.53 -17.20
N THR A 164 -18.87 -14.54 -16.44
CA THR A 164 -18.48 -13.41 -15.58
C THR A 164 -18.09 -12.18 -16.40
N LEU A 165 -17.32 -12.36 -17.48
CA LEU A 165 -16.95 -11.25 -18.37
C LEU A 165 -18.19 -10.57 -18.95
N LYS A 166 -19.21 -11.34 -19.36
CA LYS A 166 -20.49 -10.83 -19.89
C LYS A 166 -21.11 -9.76 -18.99
N THR A 167 -21.05 -9.93 -17.67
CA THR A 167 -21.65 -8.99 -16.70
C THR A 167 -20.71 -7.86 -16.28
N THR A 168 -19.40 -8.04 -16.40
CA THR A 168 -18.40 -7.10 -15.87
C THR A 168 -17.91 -6.09 -16.91
N VAL A 169 -17.86 -6.46 -18.19
CA VAL A 169 -17.24 -5.64 -19.25
C VAL A 169 -17.86 -4.24 -19.37
N MET A 170 -19.18 -4.13 -19.31
CA MET A 170 -19.89 -2.84 -19.45
C MET A 170 -19.61 -1.86 -18.31
N ASN A 171 -19.24 -2.36 -17.12
CA ASN A 171 -18.91 -1.51 -15.98
C ASN A 171 -17.51 -0.91 -16.09
N VAL A 172 -16.60 -1.59 -16.79
CA VAL A 172 -15.20 -1.21 -16.90
C VAL A 172 -14.92 -0.45 -18.20
N ILE A 173 -15.50 -0.89 -19.31
CA ILE A 173 -15.33 -0.27 -20.62
C ILE A 173 -16.52 0.64 -20.88
N GLN A 174 -16.37 1.94 -20.61
CA GLN A 174 -17.42 2.95 -20.79
C GLN A 174 -17.69 3.33 -22.27
N GLN A 175 -16.92 2.77 -23.19
CA GLN A 175 -17.09 2.91 -24.64
C GLN A 175 -17.45 1.56 -25.26
N ASP A 176 -17.88 1.53 -26.52
CA ASP A 176 -18.14 0.27 -27.22
C ASP A 176 -16.90 -0.65 -27.18
N PRO A 177 -17.03 -1.88 -26.63
CA PRO A 177 -15.92 -2.82 -26.56
C PRO A 177 -15.58 -3.39 -27.94
N THR A 178 -14.45 -4.10 -28.03
CA THR A 178 -14.15 -4.92 -29.21
C THR A 178 -15.20 -6.05 -29.33
N PRO A 179 -15.55 -6.50 -30.55
CA PRO A 179 -16.62 -7.49 -30.76
C PRO A 179 -16.49 -8.79 -29.96
N ASP A 180 -15.27 -9.25 -29.70
CA ASP A 180 -14.97 -10.39 -28.82
C ASP A 180 -15.38 -10.20 -27.35
N LEU A 181 -15.40 -8.96 -26.86
CA LEU A 181 -15.81 -8.56 -25.51
C LEU A 181 -17.25 -8.06 -25.46
N ASN A 182 -18.00 -8.11 -26.57
CA ASN A 182 -19.42 -7.80 -26.57
C ASN A 182 -20.17 -8.85 -25.69
N PRO A 183 -21.11 -8.44 -24.83
CA PRO A 183 -21.89 -9.36 -23.99
C PRO A 183 -22.58 -10.49 -24.76
N ASP A 184 -23.07 -10.25 -25.98
CA ASP A 184 -23.67 -11.29 -26.83
C ASP A 184 -22.64 -12.35 -27.24
N THR A 185 -21.45 -11.92 -27.66
CA THR A 185 -20.35 -12.82 -28.03
C THR A 185 -19.89 -13.63 -26.82
N LEU A 186 -19.73 -12.99 -25.66
CA LEU A 186 -19.33 -13.65 -24.41
C LEU A 186 -20.38 -14.67 -23.93
N ALA A 187 -21.67 -14.36 -24.08
CA ALA A 187 -22.75 -15.30 -23.79
C ALA A 187 -22.69 -16.53 -24.71
N MET A 188 -22.48 -16.31 -26.01
CA MET A 188 -22.32 -17.39 -26.98
C MET A 188 -21.09 -18.26 -26.67
N LEU A 189 -19.94 -17.66 -26.37
CA LEU A 189 -18.72 -18.39 -26.01
C LEU A 189 -18.91 -19.21 -24.74
N SER A 190 -19.57 -18.66 -23.72
CA SER A 190 -19.91 -19.38 -22.50
C SER A 190 -20.79 -20.61 -22.79
N SER A 191 -21.85 -20.43 -23.59
CA SER A 191 -22.75 -21.52 -24.01
C SER A 191 -22.02 -22.60 -24.82
N LEU A 192 -21.15 -22.20 -25.75
CA LEU A 192 -20.36 -23.12 -26.57
C LEU A 192 -19.41 -23.98 -25.72
N MET A 193 -18.69 -23.37 -24.78
CA MET A 193 -17.78 -24.10 -23.88
C MET A 193 -18.55 -25.09 -23.00
N LEU A 194 -19.75 -24.72 -22.55
CA LEU A 194 -20.61 -25.60 -21.76
C LEU A 194 -21.15 -26.79 -22.59
N ALA A 195 -21.56 -26.55 -23.83
CA ALA A 195 -21.97 -27.59 -24.77
C ALA A 195 -20.85 -28.61 -25.01
N GLN A 196 -19.63 -28.12 -25.25
CA GLN A 196 -18.43 -28.94 -25.43
C GLN A 196 -18.06 -29.71 -24.16
N ALA A 197 -18.24 -29.14 -22.97
CA ALA A 197 -18.02 -29.86 -21.72
C ALA A 197 -18.99 -31.04 -21.55
N GLN A 198 -20.27 -30.82 -21.90
CA GLN A 198 -21.28 -31.89 -21.89
C GLN A 198 -20.96 -32.98 -22.93
N GLU A 199 -20.47 -32.61 -24.12
CA GLU A 199 -19.94 -33.55 -25.12
C GLU A 199 -18.83 -34.44 -24.53
N VAL A 200 -17.86 -33.86 -23.81
CA VAL A 200 -16.78 -34.63 -23.16
C VAL A 200 -17.32 -35.61 -22.11
N PHE A 201 -18.34 -35.23 -21.33
CA PHE A 201 -18.99 -36.16 -20.40
C PHE A 201 -19.70 -37.32 -21.10
N ILE A 202 -20.29 -37.09 -22.28
CA ILE A 202 -20.90 -38.16 -23.09
C ILE A 202 -19.84 -39.14 -23.59
N VAL A 203 -18.67 -38.64 -24.00
CA VAL A 203 -17.55 -39.48 -24.42
C VAL A 203 -17.11 -40.37 -23.27
N LYS A 204 -16.96 -39.79 -22.08
CA LYS A 204 -16.65 -40.55 -20.86
C LYS A 204 -17.73 -41.60 -20.56
N ALA A 205 -19.00 -41.22 -20.58
CA ALA A 205 -20.10 -42.15 -20.32
C ALA A 205 -20.11 -43.35 -21.28
N ASN A 206 -19.69 -43.15 -22.52
CA ASN A 206 -19.55 -44.21 -23.52
C ASN A 206 -18.33 -45.10 -23.29
N ILE A 207 -17.19 -44.53 -22.90
CA ILE A 207 -15.99 -45.30 -22.53
C ILE A 207 -16.27 -46.16 -21.29
N ASP A 208 -16.96 -45.59 -20.30
CA ASP A 208 -17.37 -46.26 -19.06
C ASP A 208 -18.53 -47.26 -19.28
N LYS A 209 -19.05 -47.37 -20.51
CA LYS A 209 -20.18 -48.25 -20.88
C LYS A 209 -21.40 -48.07 -19.98
N MET A 210 -21.75 -46.81 -19.69
CA MET A 210 -22.96 -46.50 -18.94
C MET A 210 -24.22 -46.98 -19.68
N LYS A 211 -25.34 -47.11 -18.96
CA LYS A 211 -26.62 -47.53 -19.55
C LYS A 211 -27.04 -46.59 -20.68
N ASP A 212 -27.56 -47.15 -21.78
CA ASP A 212 -28.04 -46.39 -22.95
C ASP A 212 -29.04 -45.30 -22.55
N GLN A 213 -29.93 -45.59 -21.59
CA GLN A 213 -30.87 -44.59 -21.08
C GLN A 213 -30.15 -43.37 -20.50
N THR A 214 -29.07 -43.54 -19.75
CA THR A 214 -28.30 -42.42 -19.21
C THR A 214 -27.65 -41.62 -20.34
N ILE A 215 -27.04 -42.30 -21.31
CA ILE A 215 -26.36 -41.67 -22.44
C ILE A 215 -27.36 -40.87 -23.30
N ALA A 216 -28.56 -41.42 -23.55
CA ALA A 216 -29.63 -40.72 -24.25
C ALA A 216 -30.00 -39.39 -23.57
N LYS A 217 -30.14 -39.39 -22.24
CA LYS A 217 -30.45 -38.18 -21.46
C LYS A 217 -29.33 -37.15 -21.49
N LEU A 218 -28.07 -37.59 -21.52
CA LEU A 218 -26.90 -36.71 -21.63
C LEU A 218 -26.82 -36.06 -23.02
N CYS A 219 -27.03 -36.85 -24.08
CA CYS A 219 -27.09 -36.36 -25.46
C CYS A 219 -28.22 -35.35 -25.65
N ALA A 220 -29.40 -35.60 -25.07
CA ALA A 220 -30.53 -34.69 -25.13
C ALA A 220 -30.22 -33.32 -24.49
N GLN A 221 -29.45 -33.28 -23.39
CA GLN A 221 -29.00 -32.02 -22.80
C GLN A 221 -27.92 -31.33 -23.65
N CYS A 222 -27.00 -32.10 -24.24
CA CYS A 222 -25.93 -31.57 -25.09
C CYS A 222 -26.49 -30.93 -26.37
N GLU A 223 -27.52 -31.55 -26.97
CA GLU A 223 -28.26 -30.98 -28.09
C GLU A 223 -28.88 -29.63 -27.72
N GLU A 224 -29.53 -29.52 -26.57
CA GLU A 224 -30.12 -28.25 -26.12
C GLU A 224 -29.06 -27.15 -25.96
N TYR A 225 -27.90 -27.44 -25.36
CA TYR A 225 -26.82 -26.46 -25.27
C TYR A 225 -26.29 -26.03 -26.63
N TYR A 226 -26.16 -26.97 -27.58
CA TYR A 226 -25.80 -26.60 -28.95
C TYR A 226 -26.90 -25.81 -29.65
N ALA A 227 -28.18 -26.14 -29.43
CA ALA A 227 -29.32 -25.40 -29.99
C ALA A 227 -29.39 -23.96 -29.47
N GLU A 228 -29.15 -23.74 -28.18
CA GLU A 228 -29.02 -22.41 -27.58
C GLU A 228 -27.83 -21.65 -28.18
N THR A 229 -26.69 -22.32 -28.35
CA THR A 229 -25.50 -21.73 -28.96
C THR A 229 -25.75 -21.30 -30.41
N VAL A 230 -26.43 -22.14 -31.21
CA VAL A 230 -26.84 -21.80 -32.60
C VAL A 230 -27.71 -20.56 -32.63
N LYS A 231 -28.75 -20.49 -31.77
CA LYS A 231 -29.62 -19.31 -31.68
C LYS A 231 -28.84 -18.04 -31.32
N MET A 232 -27.81 -18.14 -30.49
CA MET A 232 -26.94 -17.01 -30.16
C MET A 232 -26.01 -16.64 -31.33
N MET A 233 -25.53 -17.61 -32.10
CA MET A 233 -24.70 -17.37 -33.30
C MET A 233 -25.48 -16.70 -34.45
N GLU A 234 -26.80 -16.85 -34.50
CA GLU A 234 -27.68 -16.20 -35.48
C GLU A 234 -27.93 -14.71 -35.17
N ARG A 235 -27.55 -14.21 -33.99
CA ARG A 235 -27.61 -12.78 -33.67
C ARG A 235 -26.65 -11.99 -34.56
N GLU A 236 -27.11 -10.87 -35.10
CA GLU A 236 -26.33 -10.04 -36.03
C GLU A 236 -24.95 -9.64 -35.46
N THR A 237 -24.89 -9.29 -34.18
CA THR A 237 -23.65 -8.92 -33.45
C THR A 237 -22.61 -10.05 -33.42
N VAL A 238 -23.06 -11.30 -33.31
CA VAL A 238 -22.20 -12.48 -33.23
C VAL A 238 -21.84 -13.02 -34.61
N MET A 239 -22.80 -13.01 -35.54
CA MET A 239 -22.63 -13.47 -36.92
C MET A 239 -21.51 -12.73 -37.65
N MET A 240 -21.34 -11.44 -37.35
CA MET A 240 -20.26 -10.62 -37.93
C MET A 240 -18.89 -10.87 -37.29
N SER A 241 -18.85 -11.57 -36.15
CA SER A 241 -17.65 -11.77 -35.32
C SER A 241 -17.06 -13.18 -35.44
N VAL A 242 -17.90 -14.20 -35.64
CA VAL A 242 -17.50 -15.62 -35.63
C VAL A 242 -17.37 -16.18 -37.05
N ASP A 243 -16.43 -17.10 -37.26
CA ASP A 243 -16.23 -17.77 -38.55
C ASP A 243 -17.45 -18.62 -38.95
N LYS A 244 -17.85 -18.59 -40.22
CA LYS A 244 -18.92 -19.43 -40.76
C LYS A 244 -18.64 -20.93 -40.58
N GLU A 245 -17.37 -21.32 -40.54
CA GLU A 245 -16.98 -22.71 -40.24
C GLU A 245 -17.40 -23.12 -38.82
N TRP A 246 -17.29 -22.22 -37.83
CA TRP A 246 -17.77 -22.50 -36.46
C TRP A 246 -19.28 -22.69 -36.44
N THR A 247 -20.05 -21.81 -37.10
CA THR A 247 -21.51 -21.94 -37.17
C THR A 247 -21.91 -23.26 -37.81
N SER A 248 -21.26 -23.65 -38.92
CA SER A 248 -21.49 -24.95 -39.56
C SER A 248 -21.15 -26.12 -38.63
N ASN A 249 -20.06 -26.02 -37.89
CA ASN A 249 -19.61 -27.06 -36.96
C ASN A 249 -20.60 -27.24 -35.79
N VAL A 250 -21.00 -26.13 -35.14
CA VAL A 250 -21.94 -26.13 -34.02
C VAL A 250 -23.31 -26.66 -34.44
N TYR A 251 -23.82 -26.25 -35.60
CA TYR A 251 -25.07 -26.79 -36.15
C TYR A 251 -24.97 -28.29 -36.47
N GLY A 252 -23.83 -28.72 -37.03
CA GLY A 252 -23.54 -30.14 -37.27
C GLY A 252 -23.55 -30.93 -35.96
N LYS A 253 -22.88 -30.44 -34.92
CA LYS A 253 -22.84 -31.05 -33.58
C LYS A 253 -24.23 -31.10 -32.94
N GLN A 254 -25.03 -30.05 -33.03
CA GLN A 254 -26.43 -30.07 -32.58
C GLN A 254 -27.19 -31.23 -33.22
N SER A 255 -27.13 -31.35 -34.55
CA SER A 255 -27.81 -32.41 -35.30
C SER A 255 -27.32 -33.80 -34.89
N ILE A 256 -26.01 -33.96 -34.71
CA ILE A 256 -25.39 -35.21 -34.24
C ILE A 256 -25.92 -35.61 -32.86
N PHE A 257 -25.90 -34.70 -31.88
CA PHE A 257 -26.35 -35.01 -30.53
C PHE A 257 -27.85 -35.27 -30.45
N HIS A 258 -28.65 -34.60 -31.30
CA HIS A 258 -30.05 -34.95 -31.50
C HIS A 258 -30.19 -36.41 -32.00
N GLY A 259 -29.44 -36.76 -33.05
CA GLY A 259 -29.44 -38.10 -33.62
C GLY A 259 -28.98 -39.18 -32.62
N LEU A 260 -27.92 -38.90 -31.86
CA LEU A 260 -27.40 -39.80 -30.82
C LEU A 260 -28.40 -39.99 -29.68
N ALA A 261 -29.06 -38.93 -29.21
CA ALA A 261 -30.09 -39.05 -28.17
C ALA A 261 -31.19 -40.03 -28.62
N GLN A 262 -31.67 -39.90 -29.85
CA GLN A 262 -32.68 -40.81 -30.42
C GLN A 262 -32.13 -42.23 -30.64
N TYR A 263 -30.89 -42.39 -31.06
CA TYR A 263 -30.24 -43.70 -31.24
C TYR A 263 -30.17 -44.48 -29.91
N TYR A 264 -29.61 -43.87 -28.85
CA TYR A 264 -29.51 -44.53 -27.55
C TYR A 264 -30.90 -44.80 -26.94
N GLN A 265 -31.86 -43.88 -27.10
CA GLN A 265 -33.22 -44.14 -26.68
C GLN A 265 -33.86 -45.30 -27.46
N ALA A 266 -33.55 -45.45 -28.75
CA ALA A 266 -33.99 -46.62 -29.52
C ALA A 266 -33.37 -47.94 -29.01
N MET A 267 -32.12 -47.91 -28.52
CA MET A 267 -31.51 -49.08 -27.87
C MET A 267 -32.20 -49.43 -26.54
N VAL A 268 -32.70 -48.43 -25.80
CA VAL A 268 -33.57 -48.66 -24.63
C VAL A 268 -34.88 -49.34 -25.06
N CYS A 269 -35.52 -48.86 -26.13
CA CYS A 269 -36.72 -49.49 -26.70
C CYS A 269 -36.44 -50.94 -27.14
N LYS A 270 -35.28 -51.21 -27.76
CA LYS A 270 -34.83 -52.57 -28.12
C LYS A 270 -34.79 -53.49 -26.90
N ASN A 271 -34.17 -53.02 -25.81
CA ASN A 271 -34.04 -53.77 -24.56
C ASN A 271 -35.40 -54.00 -23.88
N ASN A 272 -36.32 -53.04 -23.99
CA ASN A 272 -37.69 -53.13 -23.47
C ASN A 272 -38.66 -53.87 -24.40
N LYS A 273 -38.19 -54.33 -25.57
CA LYS A 273 -38.97 -55.01 -26.62
C LYS A 273 -40.13 -54.19 -27.19
N THR A 274 -40.01 -52.86 -27.21
CA THR A 274 -40.96 -51.94 -27.86
C THR A 274 -40.45 -51.61 -29.27
N VAL A 275 -40.65 -52.54 -30.20
CA VAL A 275 -40.01 -52.54 -31.52
C VAL A 275 -40.58 -51.45 -32.45
N GLY A 276 -41.87 -51.15 -32.36
CA GLY A 276 -42.48 -50.06 -33.13
C GLY A 276 -41.83 -48.71 -32.81
N GLU A 277 -41.67 -48.40 -31.52
CA GLU A 277 -41.02 -47.17 -31.05
C GLU A 277 -39.53 -47.14 -31.42
N GLN A 278 -38.83 -48.27 -31.29
CA GLN A 278 -37.43 -48.42 -31.70
C GLN A 278 -37.24 -48.03 -33.17
N ILE A 279 -38.08 -48.55 -34.08
CA ILE A 279 -38.00 -48.24 -35.51
C ILE A 279 -38.25 -46.74 -35.76
N ALA A 280 -39.27 -46.17 -35.11
CA ALA A 280 -39.58 -44.74 -35.25
C ALA A 280 -38.37 -43.86 -34.84
N ARG A 281 -37.77 -44.13 -33.67
CA ARG A 281 -36.61 -43.39 -33.16
C ARG A 281 -35.36 -43.59 -34.01
N LEU A 282 -35.10 -44.79 -34.53
CA LEU A 282 -33.97 -45.06 -35.42
C LEU A 282 -34.07 -44.31 -36.75
N ASN A 283 -35.27 -44.18 -37.32
CA ASN A 283 -35.47 -43.35 -38.52
C ASN A 283 -35.10 -41.88 -38.26
N VAL A 284 -35.52 -41.32 -37.12
CA VAL A 284 -35.17 -39.95 -36.71
C VAL A 284 -33.66 -39.82 -36.45
N ALA A 285 -33.07 -40.79 -35.76
CA ALA A 285 -31.63 -40.79 -35.50
C ALA A 285 -30.82 -40.71 -36.81
N ILE A 286 -31.17 -41.54 -37.79
CA ILE A 286 -30.49 -41.58 -39.10
C ILE A 286 -30.65 -40.28 -39.88
N SER A 287 -31.83 -39.64 -39.86
CA SER A 287 -32.04 -38.37 -40.58
C SER A 287 -31.14 -37.27 -40.03
N PHE A 288 -31.05 -37.14 -38.72
CA PHE A 288 -30.23 -36.12 -38.07
C PHE A 288 -28.73 -36.42 -38.13
N LEU A 289 -28.32 -37.69 -38.03
CA LEU A 289 -26.92 -38.09 -38.20
C LEU A 289 -26.40 -37.80 -39.62
N LYS A 290 -27.24 -37.98 -40.66
CA LYS A 290 -26.89 -37.59 -42.05
C LYS A 290 -26.64 -36.08 -42.19
N VAL A 291 -27.54 -35.26 -41.66
CA VAL A 291 -27.41 -33.79 -41.68
C VAL A 291 -26.13 -33.36 -40.95
N GLY A 292 -25.86 -33.96 -39.79
CA GLY A 292 -24.66 -33.70 -39.02
C GLY A 292 -23.38 -34.09 -39.75
N GLN A 293 -23.36 -35.26 -40.40
CA GLN A 293 -22.22 -35.76 -41.18
C GLN A 293 -21.85 -34.85 -42.36
N GLU A 294 -22.84 -34.27 -43.04
CA GLU A 294 -22.60 -33.36 -44.17
C GLU A 294 -21.83 -32.09 -43.74
N ARG A 295 -22.01 -31.68 -42.48
CA ARG A 295 -21.50 -30.43 -41.92
C ARG A 295 -20.30 -30.60 -40.98
N CYS A 296 -20.11 -31.78 -40.39
CA CYS A 296 -19.04 -32.11 -39.44
C CYS A 296 -18.36 -33.45 -39.76
N ALA A 297 -17.02 -33.43 -39.90
CA ALA A 297 -16.11 -34.59 -39.91
C ALA A 297 -16.70 -35.94 -40.39
N ARG A 298 -16.78 -36.10 -41.72
CA ARG A 298 -17.49 -37.19 -42.41
C ARG A 298 -17.09 -38.61 -41.99
N SER A 299 -15.82 -38.88 -41.67
CA SER A 299 -15.32 -40.24 -41.44
C SER A 299 -15.77 -40.87 -40.12
N TYR A 300 -15.94 -40.08 -39.05
CA TYR A 300 -16.23 -40.60 -37.72
C TYR A 300 -17.72 -40.97 -37.54
N TYR A 301 -18.61 -40.07 -37.94
CA TYR A 301 -20.06 -40.30 -37.83
C TYR A 301 -20.59 -41.31 -38.84
N ASN A 302 -19.80 -41.67 -39.85
CA ASN A 302 -20.10 -42.75 -40.79
C ASN A 302 -20.29 -44.09 -40.08
N GLU A 303 -19.44 -44.42 -39.11
CA GLU A 303 -19.53 -45.71 -38.40
C GLU A 303 -20.80 -45.78 -37.54
N LEU A 304 -21.10 -44.70 -36.81
CA LEU A 304 -22.31 -44.59 -36.00
C LEU A 304 -23.59 -44.60 -36.85
N LEU A 305 -23.56 -43.90 -37.99
CA LEU A 305 -24.66 -43.90 -38.96
C LEU A 305 -24.88 -45.30 -39.53
N ASN A 306 -23.82 -46.00 -39.96
CA ASN A 306 -23.90 -47.36 -40.47
C ASN A 306 -24.46 -48.33 -39.42
N LYS A 307 -24.02 -48.19 -38.17
CA LYS A 307 -24.55 -48.98 -37.06
C LYS A 307 -26.03 -48.72 -36.81
N ALA A 308 -26.47 -47.46 -36.84
CA ALA A 308 -27.88 -47.11 -36.71
C ALA A 308 -28.73 -47.67 -37.87
N ILE A 309 -28.20 -47.65 -39.10
CA ILE A 309 -28.85 -48.24 -40.29
C ILE A 309 -28.96 -49.77 -40.14
N GLN A 310 -27.91 -50.44 -39.68
CA GLN A 310 -27.93 -51.89 -39.44
C GLN A 310 -29.00 -52.24 -38.39
N GLU A 311 -29.00 -51.56 -37.25
CA GLU A 311 -29.99 -51.74 -36.19
C GLU A 311 -31.42 -51.48 -36.68
N LEU A 312 -31.63 -50.50 -37.56
CA LEU A 312 -32.93 -50.24 -38.18
C LEU A 312 -33.38 -51.39 -39.07
N ASN A 313 -32.48 -51.93 -39.90
CA ASN A 313 -32.79 -53.02 -40.81
C ASN A 313 -33.11 -54.31 -40.05
N GLU A 314 -32.37 -54.60 -38.98
CA GLU A 314 -32.63 -55.72 -38.07
C GLU A 314 -34.00 -55.55 -37.38
N ALA A 315 -34.26 -54.39 -36.77
CA ALA A 315 -35.53 -54.12 -36.09
C ALA A 315 -36.73 -54.18 -37.05
N LYS A 316 -36.60 -53.65 -38.27
CA LYS A 316 -37.64 -53.75 -39.31
C LYS A 316 -37.90 -55.20 -39.70
N LYS A 317 -36.86 -55.97 -39.96
CA LYS A 317 -36.98 -57.39 -40.28
C LYS A 317 -37.71 -58.13 -39.15
N ASP A 318 -37.27 -57.96 -37.91
CA ASP A 318 -37.90 -58.64 -36.77
C ASP A 318 -39.35 -58.19 -36.57
N ASN A 319 -39.67 -56.91 -36.81
CA ASN A 319 -41.04 -56.42 -36.73
C ASN A 319 -41.93 -56.98 -37.85
N ASP A 320 -41.40 -57.08 -39.07
CA ASP A 320 -42.15 -57.56 -40.24
C ASP A 320 -42.41 -59.08 -40.19
N PHE A 321 -41.55 -59.86 -39.51
CA PHE A 321 -41.67 -61.32 -39.44
C PHE A 321 -42.14 -61.87 -38.09
N ILE A 322 -41.92 -61.15 -36.98
CA ILE A 322 -42.16 -61.64 -35.61
C ILE A 322 -43.18 -60.78 -34.88
N TYR A 323 -42.87 -59.50 -34.64
CA TYR A 323 -43.62 -58.70 -33.64
C TYR A 323 -44.87 -58.00 -34.19
N HIS A 324 -44.84 -57.55 -35.46
CA HIS A 324 -45.92 -56.83 -36.13
C HIS A 324 -46.45 -55.60 -35.35
N GLU A 325 -45.58 -54.94 -34.58
CA GLU A 325 -45.97 -53.74 -33.83
C GLU A 325 -46.23 -52.57 -34.77
N ARG A 326 -47.22 -51.75 -34.43
CA ARG A 326 -47.50 -50.50 -35.14
C ARG A 326 -46.38 -49.49 -34.86
N ILE A 327 -45.77 -48.98 -35.92
CA ILE A 327 -44.77 -47.90 -35.83
C ILE A 327 -45.50 -46.59 -35.48
N PRO A 328 -45.21 -45.96 -34.32
CA PRO A 328 -45.81 -44.69 -33.94
C PRO A 328 -45.28 -43.53 -34.79
N ASP A 329 -46.09 -42.49 -34.95
CA ASP A 329 -45.67 -41.23 -35.56
C ASP A 329 -44.72 -40.49 -34.60
N VAL A 330 -43.70 -39.81 -35.15
CA VAL A 330 -42.64 -39.10 -34.40
C VAL A 330 -43.23 -38.11 -33.40
N LYS A 331 -44.35 -37.45 -33.74
CA LYS A 331 -45.03 -36.49 -32.85
C LYS A 331 -45.64 -37.10 -31.58
N HIS A 332 -45.87 -38.42 -31.57
CA HIS A 332 -46.41 -39.14 -30.44
C HIS A 332 -45.31 -39.83 -29.61
N LEU A 333 -44.04 -39.68 -29.96
CA LEU A 333 -42.92 -40.19 -29.18
C LEU A 333 -42.74 -39.37 -27.92
N GLU A 334 -42.49 -40.03 -26.79
CA GLU A 334 -42.15 -39.35 -25.55
C GLU A 334 -40.82 -38.59 -25.69
N LEU A 335 -40.76 -37.40 -25.10
CA LEU A 335 -39.55 -36.59 -25.05
C LEU A 335 -38.51 -37.26 -24.15
N ILE A 336 -37.26 -37.24 -24.60
CA ILE A 336 -36.14 -37.77 -23.82
C ILE A 336 -35.86 -36.79 -22.68
N SER A 337 -35.96 -37.25 -21.43
CA SER A 337 -35.61 -36.44 -20.26
C SER A 337 -34.14 -36.00 -20.33
N LYS A 338 -33.80 -34.83 -19.81
CA LYS A 338 -32.44 -34.27 -19.92
C LYS A 338 -31.69 -34.35 -18.59
N VAL A 339 -30.37 -34.53 -18.65
CA VAL A 339 -29.49 -34.55 -17.46
C VAL A 339 -28.32 -33.59 -17.66
N ILE A 340 -28.26 -32.58 -16.80
CA ILE A 340 -27.19 -31.58 -16.76
C ILE A 340 -26.05 -32.11 -15.89
N ILE A 341 -24.86 -32.28 -16.48
CA ILE A 341 -23.63 -32.59 -15.74
C ILE A 341 -22.68 -31.39 -15.80
N ALA A 342 -22.48 -30.82 -16.99
CA ALA A 342 -21.62 -29.65 -17.15
C ALA A 342 -22.30 -28.39 -16.57
N LYS A 343 -21.58 -27.64 -15.74
CA LYS A 343 -22.02 -26.33 -15.21
C LYS A 343 -20.89 -25.31 -15.32
N PRO A 344 -21.20 -24.02 -15.52
CA PRO A 344 -20.17 -22.98 -15.51
C PRO A 344 -19.54 -22.89 -14.11
N THR A 345 -18.20 -23.00 -14.04
CA THR A 345 -17.47 -22.91 -12.77
C THR A 345 -17.26 -21.45 -12.39
N PRO A 346 -17.63 -21.01 -11.18
CA PRO A 346 -17.36 -19.64 -10.73
C PRO A 346 -15.88 -19.28 -10.83
N VAL A 347 -15.59 -18.02 -11.19
CA VAL A 347 -14.22 -17.50 -11.20
C VAL A 347 -13.67 -17.55 -9.77
N PRO A 348 -12.53 -18.23 -9.53
CA PRO A 348 -11.95 -18.29 -8.20
C PRO A 348 -11.38 -16.93 -7.79
N SER A 349 -11.22 -16.71 -6.48
CA SER A 349 -10.58 -15.48 -5.96
C SER A 349 -9.09 -15.40 -6.29
N ARG A 350 -8.43 -16.55 -6.49
CA ARG A 350 -7.06 -16.67 -7.01
C ARG A 350 -6.98 -17.84 -7.98
N PHE A 351 -6.24 -17.68 -9.06
CA PHE A 351 -6.06 -18.73 -10.06
C PHE A 351 -4.80 -19.56 -9.84
N SER A 352 -3.66 -18.92 -9.52
CA SER A 352 -2.38 -19.61 -9.40
C SER A 352 -2.27 -20.31 -8.05
N SER A 353 -1.85 -21.58 -8.11
CA SER A 353 -1.55 -22.39 -6.93
C SER A 353 -0.28 -21.95 -6.20
N LYS A 354 0.59 -21.17 -6.86
CA LYS A 354 1.92 -20.75 -6.37
C LYS A 354 2.04 -19.23 -6.26
N PHE A 355 0.91 -18.54 -6.11
CA PHE A 355 0.90 -17.08 -6.06
C PHE A 355 1.71 -16.54 -4.88
N LYS A 356 2.71 -15.71 -5.19
CA LYS A 356 3.41 -14.84 -4.23
C LYS A 356 3.23 -13.41 -4.71
N ASP A 357 2.73 -12.55 -3.83
CA ASP A 357 2.52 -11.15 -4.16
C ASP A 357 3.85 -10.39 -4.20
N LEU A 358 4.21 -9.87 -5.37
CA LEU A 358 5.40 -9.04 -5.56
C LEU A 358 5.34 -7.71 -4.78
N PHE A 359 4.14 -7.25 -4.42
CA PHE A 359 3.91 -5.98 -3.74
C PHE A 359 3.31 -6.19 -2.35
N GLU A 360 3.58 -7.32 -1.68
CA GLU A 360 3.00 -7.68 -0.38
C GLU A 360 3.08 -6.55 0.65
N ASP A 361 4.23 -5.86 0.71
CA ASP A 361 4.49 -4.76 1.63
C ASP A 361 3.76 -3.46 1.28
N LEU A 362 3.38 -3.30 0.01
CA LEU A 362 2.62 -2.15 -0.47
C LEU A 362 1.19 -2.22 0.07
N VAL A 363 0.83 -1.29 0.94
CA VAL A 363 -0.52 -1.14 1.49
C VAL A 363 -1.28 -0.01 0.80
N PRO A 364 -2.62 -0.05 0.74
CA PRO A 364 -3.41 1.08 0.23
C PRO A 364 -3.14 2.39 0.97
N ILE A 365 -3.22 3.53 0.28
CA ILE A 365 -2.96 4.87 0.87
C ILE A 365 -3.87 5.13 2.08
N SER A 366 -5.13 4.71 2.01
CA SER A 366 -6.07 4.83 3.13
C SER A 366 -5.61 4.07 4.37
N VAL A 367 -5.00 2.89 4.19
CA VAL A 367 -4.40 2.11 5.28
C VAL A 367 -3.14 2.80 5.82
N GLN A 368 -2.30 3.34 4.94
CA GLN A 368 -1.09 4.06 5.36
C GLN A 368 -1.45 5.32 6.19
N GLN A 369 -2.41 6.12 5.72
CA GLN A 369 -2.92 7.27 6.46
C GLN A 369 -3.50 6.85 7.81
N ALA A 370 -4.24 5.73 7.85
CA ALA A 370 -4.78 5.19 9.07
C ALA A 370 -3.70 4.72 10.06
N LEU A 371 -2.65 4.06 9.57
CA LEU A 371 -1.49 3.67 10.38
C LEU A 371 -0.75 4.88 10.95
N SER A 372 -0.52 5.91 10.14
CA SER A 372 0.10 7.15 10.62
C SER A 372 -0.74 7.86 11.69
N ALA A 373 -2.06 7.94 11.48
CA ALA A 373 -2.98 8.53 12.46
C ALA A 373 -3.04 7.71 13.77
N TYR A 374 -3.02 6.38 13.67
CA TYR A 374 -2.92 5.49 14.81
C TYR A 374 -1.63 5.71 15.62
N GLU A 375 -0.47 5.76 14.96
CA GLU A 375 0.81 5.96 15.66
C GLU A 375 0.89 7.33 16.35
N VAL A 376 0.28 8.38 15.77
CA VAL A 376 0.13 9.68 16.46
C VAL A 376 -0.69 9.53 17.74
N ARG A 377 -1.88 8.92 17.68
CA ARG A 377 -2.73 8.73 18.87
C ARG A 377 -2.09 7.85 19.93
N LYS A 378 -1.40 6.78 19.51
CA LYS A 378 -0.64 5.90 20.39
C LYS A 378 0.45 6.70 21.10
N THR A 379 1.22 7.49 20.37
CA THR A 379 2.30 8.32 20.92
C THR A 379 1.76 9.36 21.90
N GLU A 380 0.65 10.03 21.57
CA GLU A 380 -0.03 10.97 22.47
C GLU A 380 -0.51 10.31 23.76
N LEU A 381 -1.13 9.14 23.65
CA LEU A 381 -1.62 8.37 24.80
C LEU A 381 -0.47 7.92 25.71
N VAL A 382 0.57 7.31 25.13
CA VAL A 382 1.75 6.85 25.88
C VAL A 382 2.45 8.02 26.56
N ASN A 383 2.69 9.12 25.85
CA ASN A 383 3.34 10.31 26.41
C ASN A 383 2.48 10.97 27.51
N SER A 384 1.16 11.01 27.35
CA SER A 384 0.25 11.56 28.36
C SER A 384 0.31 10.77 29.67
N GLU A 385 0.24 9.44 29.60
CA GLU A 385 0.26 8.60 30.80
C GLU A 385 1.64 8.59 31.48
N ILE A 386 2.73 8.53 30.71
CA ILE A 386 4.10 8.67 31.24
C ILE A 386 4.29 10.05 31.90
N GLY A 387 3.77 11.12 31.28
CA GLY A 387 3.81 12.47 31.82
C GLY A 387 3.18 12.56 33.22
N LYS A 388 1.99 11.97 33.40
CA LYS A 388 1.30 11.92 34.71
C LYS A 388 2.13 11.19 35.77
N LEU A 389 2.73 10.06 35.42
CA LEU A 389 3.57 9.29 36.35
C LEU A 389 4.79 10.11 36.80
N ARG A 390 5.50 10.74 35.86
CA ARG A 390 6.68 11.55 36.14
C ARG A 390 6.35 12.79 36.97
N GLU A 391 5.32 13.54 36.60
CA GLU A 391 4.84 14.71 37.35
C GLU A 391 4.49 14.33 38.79
N SER A 392 3.79 13.21 38.97
CA SER A 392 3.38 12.76 40.29
C SER A 392 4.56 12.30 41.15
N THR A 393 5.54 11.61 40.55
CA THR A 393 6.79 11.25 41.23
C THR A 393 7.59 12.49 41.63
N GLN A 394 7.60 13.53 40.79
CA GLN A 394 8.24 14.80 41.11
C GLN A 394 7.55 15.50 42.29
N ILE A 395 6.21 15.54 42.32
CA ILE A 395 5.44 16.08 43.45
C ILE A 395 5.74 15.30 44.74
N LEU A 396 5.79 13.96 44.66
CA LEU A 396 6.11 13.10 45.79
C LEU A 396 7.49 13.40 46.35
N ASN A 397 8.53 13.42 45.50
CA ASN A 397 9.90 13.73 45.90
C ASN A 397 10.02 15.14 46.50
N GLY A 398 9.38 16.15 45.87
CA GLY A 398 9.36 17.52 46.38
C GLY A 398 8.73 17.63 47.77
N CYS A 399 7.64 16.89 48.02
CA CYS A 399 7.01 16.83 49.34
C CYS A 399 7.95 16.19 50.37
N LEU A 400 8.55 15.05 50.06
CA LEU A 400 9.50 14.35 50.96
C LEU A 400 10.72 15.22 51.30
N ALA A 401 11.29 15.91 50.31
CA ALA A 401 12.39 16.86 50.50
C ALA A 401 11.98 18.02 51.44
N SER A 402 10.78 18.57 51.28
CA SER A 402 10.27 19.65 52.15
C SER A 402 10.14 19.22 53.62
N LEU A 403 9.83 17.94 53.84
CA LEU A 403 9.71 17.30 55.16
C LEU A 403 11.05 16.75 55.68
N ASN A 404 12.15 16.86 54.92
CA ASN A 404 13.45 16.26 55.20
C ASN A 404 13.39 14.72 55.38
N LEU A 405 12.47 14.03 54.72
CA LEU A 405 12.35 12.57 54.78
C LEU A 405 13.08 11.92 53.60
N PRO A 406 13.75 10.76 53.80
CA PRO A 406 13.87 9.98 55.05
C PRO A 406 15.00 10.46 55.98
N ALA A 407 15.81 11.45 55.58
CA ALA A 407 17.00 11.90 56.32
C ALA A 407 16.72 12.26 57.80
N ALA A 408 15.55 12.80 58.11
CA ALA A 408 15.11 13.15 59.45
C ALA A 408 14.88 11.94 60.38
N LEU A 409 14.54 10.77 59.83
CA LEU A 409 14.38 9.51 60.56
C LEU A 409 15.71 8.83 60.87
N GLU A 410 16.74 9.13 60.08
CA GLU A 410 18.07 8.52 60.22
C GLU A 410 18.99 9.36 61.11
N ASP A 411 18.70 10.65 61.29
CA ASP A 411 19.44 11.59 62.16
C ASP A 411 19.08 11.44 63.66
N VAL A 412 18.82 10.21 64.11
CA VAL A 412 18.38 9.90 65.50
C VAL A 412 19.46 10.12 66.55
N LYS A 413 20.75 10.04 66.17
CA LYS A 413 21.88 10.19 67.10
C LYS A 413 22.50 11.59 67.09
N GLY A 414 22.15 12.46 66.14
CA GLY A 414 22.79 13.78 65.94
C GLY A 414 24.30 13.71 65.62
N VAL A 415 24.83 12.52 65.33
CA VAL A 415 26.24 12.24 65.06
C VAL A 415 26.33 11.47 63.75
N GLY A 416 26.97 12.06 62.73
CA GLY A 416 27.19 11.44 61.40
C GLY A 416 26.29 11.98 60.28
N ILE A 417 26.39 11.42 59.08
CA ILE A 417 25.52 11.75 57.93
C ILE A 417 24.44 10.65 57.82
N PRO A 418 23.17 11.00 57.55
CA PRO A 418 22.11 10.02 57.23
C PRO A 418 22.52 9.03 56.13
N GLN A 419 22.21 7.74 56.33
CA GLN A 419 22.58 6.67 55.41
C GLN A 419 21.99 6.88 54.00
N SER A 420 20.75 7.37 53.92
CA SER A 420 20.08 7.76 52.66
C SER A 420 20.85 8.83 51.88
N LEU A 421 21.46 9.81 52.56
CA LEU A 421 22.29 10.82 51.90
C LEU A 421 23.65 10.27 51.45
N VAL A 422 24.21 9.32 52.21
CA VAL A 422 25.42 8.59 51.80
C VAL A 422 25.14 7.75 50.55
N GLU A 423 24.00 7.06 50.50
CA GLU A 423 23.56 6.28 49.34
C GLU A 423 23.30 7.17 48.12
N LYS A 424 22.62 8.31 48.30
CA LYS A 424 22.44 9.33 47.25
C LYS A 424 23.77 9.86 46.73
N SER A 425 24.72 10.18 47.61
CA SER A 425 26.08 10.60 47.24
C SER A 425 26.82 9.51 46.46
N ASN A 426 26.76 8.26 46.91
CA ASN A 426 27.41 7.13 46.22
C ASN A 426 26.78 6.89 44.84
N SER A 427 25.45 6.92 44.73
CA SER A 427 24.71 6.81 43.46
C SER A 427 25.12 7.92 42.49
N LEU A 428 25.15 9.17 42.95
CA LEU A 428 25.57 10.33 42.16
C LEU A 428 27.02 10.17 41.65
N ARG A 429 27.92 9.67 42.49
CA ARG A 429 29.32 9.40 42.12
C ARG A 429 29.46 8.26 41.12
N MET A 430 28.71 7.17 41.29
CA MET A 430 28.64 6.08 40.30
C MET A 430 28.10 6.58 38.95
N ASN A 431 27.18 7.55 38.97
CA ASN A 431 26.63 8.19 37.77
C ASN A 431 27.54 9.27 37.17
N GLY A 432 28.81 9.36 37.57
CA GLY A 432 29.83 10.25 37.00
C GLY A 432 29.99 11.61 37.69
N GLY A 433 29.23 11.85 38.77
CA GLY A 433 29.32 13.06 39.58
C GLY A 433 29.06 14.36 38.82
N VAL A 434 29.39 15.49 39.45
CA VAL A 434 29.24 16.82 38.85
C VAL A 434 30.01 16.99 37.55
N GLN A 435 31.15 16.31 37.39
CA GLN A 435 31.99 16.39 36.18
C GLN A 435 31.25 15.94 34.92
N LYS A 436 30.42 14.89 35.02
CA LYS A 436 29.63 14.42 33.88
C LYS A 436 28.59 15.47 33.44
N LEU A 437 27.89 16.09 34.39
CA LEU A 437 26.95 17.18 34.09
C LEU A 437 27.68 18.36 33.43
N GLU A 438 28.83 18.78 33.97
CA GLU A 438 29.60 19.89 33.41
C GLU A 438 30.11 19.61 31.99
N ASN A 439 30.53 18.37 31.72
CA ASN A 439 30.91 17.97 30.37
C ASN A 439 29.73 18.04 29.40
N MET A 440 28.57 17.50 29.78
CA MET A 440 27.36 17.55 28.95
C MET A 440 26.87 18.99 28.73
N ILE A 441 26.91 19.84 29.76
CA ILE A 441 26.58 21.28 29.66
C ILE A 441 27.57 21.99 28.72
N ARG A 442 28.85 21.59 28.70
CA ARG A 442 29.86 22.15 27.79
C ARG A 442 29.68 21.68 26.34
N GLU A 443 29.17 20.47 26.13
CA GLU A 443 28.93 19.89 24.81
C GLU A 443 27.67 20.44 24.11
N LEU A 444 26.63 20.79 24.86
CA LEU A 444 25.37 21.29 24.28
C LEU A 444 25.54 22.50 23.34
N PRO A 445 26.31 23.56 23.70
CA PRO A 445 26.56 24.67 22.80
C PRO A 445 27.25 24.29 21.48
N GLU A 446 28.14 23.29 21.50
CA GLU A 446 28.83 22.80 20.30
C GLU A 446 27.85 22.07 19.36
N LEU A 447 26.96 21.24 19.93
CA LEU A 447 25.90 20.57 19.17
C LEU A 447 24.90 21.55 18.57
N LEU A 448 24.49 22.56 19.34
CA LEU A 448 23.64 23.65 18.87
C LEU A 448 24.31 24.39 17.70
N LYS A 449 25.58 24.78 17.87
CA LYS A 449 26.35 25.49 16.83
C LYS A 449 26.43 24.69 15.54
N ARG A 450 26.69 23.38 15.62
CA ARG A 450 26.69 22.48 14.44
C ARG A 450 25.37 22.54 13.68
N ASN A 451 24.24 22.45 14.40
CA ASN A 451 22.92 22.52 13.79
C ASN A 451 22.65 23.90 13.15
N GLU A 452 23.07 24.99 13.81
CA GLU A 452 22.97 26.35 13.24
C GLU A 452 23.82 26.52 11.98
N GLU A 453 25.03 25.95 11.92
CA GLU A 453 25.89 26.01 10.75
C GLU A 453 25.26 25.30 9.54
N ILE A 454 24.70 24.10 9.73
CA ILE A 454 24.05 23.33 8.65
C ILE A 454 22.87 24.10 8.05
N ILE A 455 22.02 24.70 8.90
CA ILE A 455 20.86 25.44 8.42
C ILE A 455 21.24 26.78 7.76
N ASN A 456 22.22 27.49 8.32
CA ASN A 456 22.73 28.73 7.73
C ASN A 456 23.34 28.46 6.35
N GLU A 457 24.08 27.37 6.19
CA GLU A 457 24.64 26.96 4.91
C GLU A 457 23.56 26.57 3.91
N SER A 458 22.54 25.83 4.35
CA SER A 458 21.39 25.46 3.53
C SER A 458 20.65 26.70 3.00
N GLU A 459 20.44 27.70 3.86
CA GLU A 459 19.83 28.98 3.47
C GLU A 459 20.73 29.78 2.54
N ARG A 460 22.05 29.79 2.77
CA ARG A 460 23.04 30.44 1.90
C ARG A 460 22.97 29.87 0.48
N MET A 461 22.96 28.53 0.32
CA MET A 461 22.86 27.89 -1.00
C MET A 461 21.61 28.32 -1.78
N LEU A 462 20.46 28.41 -1.12
CA LEU A 462 19.22 28.87 -1.76
C LEU A 462 19.29 30.34 -2.15
N ASN A 463 19.84 31.19 -1.28
CA ASN A 463 19.97 32.61 -1.53
C ASN A 463 20.95 32.89 -2.68
N GLU A 464 22.03 32.12 -2.79
CA GLU A 464 23.00 32.24 -3.88
C GLU A 464 22.41 31.80 -5.23
N GLU A 465 21.65 30.70 -5.26
CA GLU A 465 20.96 30.27 -6.48
C GLU A 465 19.91 31.30 -6.92
N GLN A 466 19.11 31.80 -5.97
CA GLN A 466 18.11 32.83 -6.24
C GLN A 466 18.75 34.14 -6.74
N ALA A 467 19.79 34.63 -6.07
CA ALA A 467 20.48 35.85 -6.49
C ALA A 467 21.08 35.70 -7.88
N SER A 468 21.66 34.53 -8.18
CA SER A 468 22.17 34.25 -9.51
C SER A 468 21.06 34.17 -10.57
N ASP A 469 19.89 33.61 -10.25
CA ASP A 469 18.76 33.54 -11.16
C ASP A 469 18.21 34.94 -11.47
N GLU A 470 18.03 35.76 -10.45
CA GLU A 470 17.55 37.13 -10.56
C GLU A 470 18.51 38.00 -11.37
N GLN A 471 19.82 37.85 -11.15
CA GLN A 471 20.85 38.55 -11.94
C GLN A 471 20.77 38.20 -13.43
N LEU A 472 20.61 36.91 -13.77
CA LEU A 472 20.52 36.47 -15.16
C LEU A 472 19.19 36.84 -15.82
N GLN A 473 18.11 36.77 -15.06
CA GLN A 473 16.81 37.27 -15.50
C GLN A 473 16.87 38.77 -15.79
N ALA A 474 17.57 39.56 -14.97
CA ALA A 474 17.76 40.98 -15.22
C ALA A 474 18.61 41.25 -16.49
N GLN A 475 19.64 40.43 -16.74
CA GLN A 475 20.53 40.57 -17.90
C GLN A 475 19.85 40.16 -19.22
N PHE A 476 19.18 39.00 -19.26
CA PHE A 476 18.66 38.40 -20.47
C PHE A 476 17.14 38.59 -20.68
N LYS A 477 16.43 39.13 -19.68
CA LYS A 477 15.00 39.49 -19.72
C LYS A 477 14.13 38.36 -20.30
N GLU A 478 13.46 38.64 -21.42
CA GLU A 478 12.54 37.70 -22.10
C GLU A 478 13.24 36.43 -22.61
N LYS A 479 14.56 36.48 -22.85
CA LYS A 479 15.35 35.32 -23.27
C LYS A 479 15.67 34.36 -22.09
N TRP A 480 15.44 34.77 -20.84
CA TRP A 480 15.58 33.93 -19.64
C TRP A 480 14.22 33.38 -19.20
N ASN A 481 13.72 32.38 -19.94
CA ASN A 481 12.34 31.88 -19.86
C ASN A 481 12.13 30.69 -18.90
N ARG A 482 12.90 30.61 -17.81
CA ARG A 482 12.75 29.57 -16.79
C ARG A 482 11.88 30.01 -15.61
N THR A 483 11.26 29.06 -14.92
CA THR A 483 10.50 29.32 -13.69
C THR A 483 11.39 30.00 -12.65
N LYS A 484 10.87 31.09 -12.05
CA LYS A 484 11.60 31.89 -11.05
C LYS A 484 11.94 31.05 -9.83
N SER A 485 13.17 31.19 -9.34
CA SER A 485 13.68 30.38 -8.24
C SER A 485 12.92 30.59 -6.92
N ASN A 486 12.41 31.80 -6.67
CA ASN A 486 11.57 32.06 -5.49
C ASN A 486 10.25 31.26 -5.47
N VAL A 487 9.73 30.83 -6.62
CA VAL A 487 8.51 29.99 -6.69
C VAL A 487 8.86 28.55 -6.33
N LEU A 488 9.97 28.04 -6.85
CA LEU A 488 10.41 26.66 -6.64
C LEU A 488 10.95 26.41 -5.22
N THR A 489 11.43 27.45 -4.54
CA THR A 489 12.08 27.34 -3.21
C THR A 489 11.14 27.58 -2.03
N GLN A 490 9.85 27.87 -2.25
CA GLN A 490 8.90 28.20 -1.17
C GLN A 490 8.84 27.12 -0.09
N VAL A 491 8.77 25.84 -0.49
CA VAL A 491 8.71 24.71 0.44
C VAL A 491 9.98 24.63 1.30
N PHE A 492 11.16 24.81 0.69
CA PHE A 492 12.43 24.82 1.42
C PHE A 492 12.51 25.97 2.43
N LYS A 493 12.06 27.18 2.06
CA LYS A 493 12.04 28.35 2.96
C LYS A 493 11.11 28.15 4.15
N VAL A 494 9.93 27.57 3.93
CA VAL A 494 9.00 27.23 5.01
C VAL A 494 9.64 26.22 5.97
N ASN A 495 10.31 25.19 5.46
CA ASN A 495 11.00 24.19 6.29
C ASN A 495 12.15 24.80 7.09
N ILE A 496 12.99 25.64 6.47
CA ILE A 496 14.08 26.36 7.16
C ILE A 496 13.54 27.22 8.31
N THR A 497 12.43 27.93 8.07
CA THR A 497 11.79 28.77 9.10
C THR A 497 11.35 27.93 10.30
N LYS A 498 10.73 26.78 10.05
CA LYS A 498 10.31 25.84 11.09
C LYS A 498 11.48 25.28 11.90
N TYR A 499 12.57 24.89 11.24
CA TYR A 499 13.77 24.42 11.93
C TYR A 499 14.41 25.51 12.80
N ARG A 500 14.42 26.78 12.34
CA ARG A 500 14.88 27.91 13.17
C ARG A 500 14.01 28.11 14.41
N GLU A 501 12.70 27.93 14.31
CA GLU A 501 11.79 28.00 15.45
C GLU A 501 12.07 26.89 16.47
N ILE A 502 12.30 25.66 16.00
CA ILE A 502 12.69 24.52 16.84
C ILE A 502 14.01 24.82 17.57
N ILE A 503 15.03 25.31 16.86
CA ILE A 503 16.31 25.70 17.46
C ILE A 503 16.14 26.81 18.50
N LYS A 504 15.27 27.80 18.24
CA LYS A 504 14.98 28.89 19.19
C LYS A 504 14.39 28.36 20.49
N ASN A 505 13.48 27.40 20.42
CA ASN A 505 12.88 26.77 21.59
C ASN A 505 13.91 25.96 22.38
N ALA A 506 14.78 25.20 21.69
CA ALA A 506 15.88 24.46 22.30
C ALA A 506 16.84 25.38 23.05
N LYS A 507 17.21 26.55 22.48
CA LYS A 507 18.03 27.56 23.16
C LYS A 507 17.42 28.06 24.48
N SER A 508 16.09 28.25 24.51
CA SER A 508 15.40 28.66 25.74
C SER A 508 15.45 27.57 26.80
N ALA A 509 15.38 26.30 26.40
CA ALA A 509 15.46 25.17 27.31
C ALA A 509 16.86 24.96 27.88
N ASP A 510 17.89 25.03 27.03
CA ASP A 510 19.29 24.95 27.46
C ASP A 510 19.61 26.04 28.50
N LYS A 511 19.06 27.25 28.32
CA LYS A 511 19.16 28.33 29.30
C LYS A 511 18.53 27.96 30.65
N MET A 512 17.34 27.36 30.65
CA MET A 512 16.68 26.92 31.89
C MET A 512 17.47 25.82 32.61
N ILE A 513 18.05 24.88 31.87
CA ILE A 513 18.91 23.82 32.43
C ILE A 513 20.14 24.45 33.09
N HIS A 514 20.78 25.42 32.42
CA HIS A 514 21.95 26.11 32.96
C HIS A 514 21.63 26.90 34.24
N GLU A 515 20.54 27.65 34.24
CA GLU A 515 20.07 28.38 35.44
C GLU A 515 19.78 27.43 36.61
N LYS A 516 19.11 26.30 36.34
CA LYS A 516 18.80 25.28 37.36
C LYS A 516 20.05 24.62 37.92
N PHE A 517 21.06 24.35 37.08
CA PHE A 517 22.35 23.84 37.52
C PHE A 517 23.06 24.82 38.45
N GLU A 518 23.12 26.11 38.09
CA GLU A 518 23.82 27.13 38.89
C GLU A 518 23.17 27.32 40.28
N ILE A 519 21.83 27.25 40.39
CA ILE A 519 21.12 27.34 41.67
C ILE A 519 21.51 26.21 42.64
N HIS A 520 21.62 24.98 42.16
CA HIS A 520 21.87 23.79 43.00
C HIS A 520 23.33 23.31 42.99
N LYS A 521 24.22 24.04 42.31
CA LYS A 521 25.62 23.69 42.09
C LYS A 521 26.33 23.29 43.38
N ARG A 522 26.20 24.09 44.44
CA ARG A 522 26.88 23.84 45.72
C ARG A 522 26.53 22.47 46.31
N ALA A 523 25.24 22.12 46.35
CA ALA A 523 24.77 20.85 46.90
C ALA A 523 25.25 19.66 46.06
N ILE A 524 25.19 19.78 44.73
CA ILE A 524 25.66 18.74 43.79
C ILE A 524 27.17 18.50 43.91
N TYR A 525 27.96 19.57 44.07
CA TYR A 525 29.40 19.48 44.33
C TYR A 525 29.69 18.74 45.64
N LEU A 526 29.02 19.13 46.73
CA LEU A 526 29.22 18.50 48.04
C LEU A 526 28.87 17.01 48.03
N LEU A 527 27.78 16.62 47.34
CA LEU A 527 27.39 15.23 47.14
C LEU A 527 28.41 14.45 46.28
N SER A 528 29.09 15.11 45.34
CA SER A 528 30.08 14.50 44.46
C SER A 528 31.41 14.19 45.17
N GLU A 529 31.79 15.01 46.16
CA GLU A 529 33.04 14.85 46.93
C GLU A 529 32.98 13.71 47.95
N GLY A 530 31.77 13.25 48.32
CA GLY A 530 31.55 12.07 49.14
C GLY A 530 31.43 12.34 50.64
N GLN A 531 31.40 11.26 51.42
CA GLN A 531 31.03 11.29 52.83
C GLN A 531 31.93 12.19 53.69
N GLU A 532 33.25 12.17 53.48
CA GLU A 532 34.19 12.98 54.28
C GLU A 532 33.96 14.49 54.09
N ALA A 533 33.72 14.94 52.86
CA ALA A 533 33.47 16.34 52.55
C ALA A 533 32.14 16.84 53.14
N MET A 534 31.09 16.02 53.04
CA MET A 534 29.80 16.31 53.68
C MET A 534 29.92 16.40 55.21
N GLN A 535 30.77 15.56 55.81
CA GLN A 535 30.95 15.50 57.27
C GLN A 535 31.71 16.73 57.81
N ASN A 536 32.59 17.31 57.01
CA ASN A 536 33.33 18.54 57.34
C ASN A 536 32.46 19.81 57.33
N VAL A 537 31.36 19.81 56.57
CA VAL A 537 30.43 20.95 56.43
C VAL A 537 29.25 20.86 57.40
N LEU A 538 29.10 19.73 58.09
CA LEU A 538 27.98 19.45 58.98
C LEU A 538 28.06 20.23 60.31
N PRO A 539 27.05 21.05 60.65
CA PRO A 539 26.96 21.66 61.97
C PRO A 539 26.86 20.61 63.06
N VAL A 540 27.61 20.80 64.16
CA VAL A 540 27.54 19.93 65.34
C VAL A 540 26.15 20.10 65.97
N GLY A 541 25.36 19.03 65.97
CA GLY A 541 24.02 19.05 66.57
C GLY A 541 24.13 19.21 68.09
N SER A 542 23.28 20.06 68.68
CA SER A 542 23.10 20.08 70.12
C SER A 542 22.57 18.71 70.55
N SER A 543 23.34 17.99 71.35
CA SER A 543 23.00 16.67 71.90
C SER A 543 21.75 16.78 72.78
N SER A 544 20.57 16.76 72.17
CA SER A 544 19.31 16.59 72.87
C SER A 544 19.14 15.08 73.05
N GLY A 545 19.34 14.58 74.26
CA GLY A 545 19.27 13.16 74.62
C GLY A 545 17.86 12.56 74.54
N VAL A 546 17.14 12.77 73.44
CA VAL A 546 15.84 12.15 73.19
C VAL A 546 16.10 10.79 72.55
N ASN A 547 15.76 9.72 73.27
CA ASN A 547 15.93 8.34 72.83
C ASN A 547 14.83 7.99 71.80
N PHE A 548 15.03 8.31 70.52
CA PHE A 548 14.05 8.03 69.45
C PHE A 548 13.95 6.55 69.06
N ALA A 549 14.76 5.66 69.65
CA ALA A 549 14.75 4.22 69.36
C ALA A 549 13.40 3.52 69.66
N ASN A 550 12.46 4.19 70.34
CA ASN A 550 11.12 3.68 70.68
C ASN A 550 9.97 4.60 70.20
N SER A 551 10.19 5.53 69.26
CA SER A 551 9.11 6.39 68.75
C SER A 551 8.22 5.60 67.77
N THR A 552 6.96 5.39 68.17
CA THR A 552 5.95 4.75 67.29
C THR A 552 5.67 5.55 66.02
N ALA A 553 5.90 6.88 66.02
CA ALA A 553 5.76 7.72 64.84
C ALA A 553 6.91 7.54 63.85
N ALA A 554 8.15 7.34 64.35
CA ALA A 554 9.31 7.06 63.52
C ALA A 554 9.20 5.70 62.80
N ASP A 555 8.74 4.66 63.49
CA ASP A 555 8.53 3.33 62.89
C ASP A 555 7.44 3.37 61.80
N LYS A 556 6.33 4.07 62.05
CA LYS A 556 5.28 4.29 61.05
C LYS A 556 5.79 5.05 59.82
N LEU A 557 6.57 6.11 60.02
CA LEU A 557 7.17 6.85 58.91
C LEU A 557 8.14 6.00 58.10
N LYS A 558 8.93 5.14 58.74
CA LYS A 558 9.83 4.21 58.03
C LYS A 558 9.05 3.28 57.10
N HIS A 559 7.96 2.69 57.59
CA HIS A 559 7.08 1.86 56.75
C HIS A 559 6.46 2.67 55.59
N LEU A 560 6.05 3.91 55.82
CA LEU A 560 5.54 4.78 54.74
C LEU A 560 6.62 5.11 53.70
N MET A 561 7.90 5.22 54.09
CA MET A 561 9.00 5.40 53.13
C MET A 561 9.28 4.15 52.29
N GLU A 562 9.11 2.96 52.88
CA GLU A 562 9.16 1.70 52.13
C GLU A 562 8.02 1.62 51.10
N GLU A 563 6.80 2.03 51.47
CA GLU A 563 5.67 2.13 50.53
C GLU A 563 5.91 3.15 49.41
N VAL A 564 6.57 4.27 49.69
CA VAL A 564 6.97 5.26 48.67
C VAL A 564 7.91 4.62 47.64
N GLU A 565 8.88 3.83 48.10
CA GLU A 565 9.87 3.21 47.20
C GLU A 565 9.23 2.10 46.36
N VAL A 566 8.31 1.31 46.94
CA VAL A 566 7.49 0.35 46.20
C VAL A 566 6.68 1.06 45.12
N LEU A 567 6.04 2.19 45.44
CA LEU A 567 5.24 2.96 44.48
C LEU A 567 6.10 3.51 43.34
N LYS A 568 7.32 3.99 43.62
CA LYS A 568 8.25 4.47 42.59
C LYS A 568 8.70 3.35 41.66
N ASN A 569 9.12 2.21 42.22
CA ASN A 569 9.53 1.04 41.43
C ASN A 569 8.39 0.53 40.54
N GLU A 570 7.15 0.53 41.06
CA GLU A 570 5.97 0.17 40.28
C GLU A 570 5.76 1.11 39.08
N ARG A 571 5.99 2.42 39.25
CA ARG A 571 5.89 3.38 38.14
C ARG A 571 6.92 3.16 37.06
N ASP A 572 8.15 2.78 37.43
CA ASP A 572 9.20 2.48 36.45
C ASP A 572 8.82 1.25 35.59
N VAL A 573 8.18 0.25 36.20
CA VAL A 573 7.63 -0.92 35.50
C VAL A 573 6.50 -0.49 34.55
N ILE A 574 5.52 0.28 35.04
CA ILE A 574 4.39 0.77 34.22
C ILE A 574 4.89 1.61 33.04
N GLU A 575 5.85 2.52 33.26
CA GLU A 575 6.45 3.34 32.20
C GLU A 575 7.13 2.46 31.14
N THR A 576 7.79 1.37 31.55
CA THR A 576 8.41 0.42 30.63
C THR A 576 7.37 -0.35 29.81
N GLU A 577 6.31 -0.84 30.46
CA GLU A 577 5.22 -1.56 29.79
C GLU A 577 4.47 -0.66 28.79
N LEU A 578 4.22 0.60 29.14
CA LEU A 578 3.63 1.61 28.26
C LEU A 578 4.47 1.84 26.98
N LYS A 579 5.81 1.82 27.09
CA LYS A 579 6.71 1.99 25.94
C LYS A 579 6.84 0.74 25.06
N CYS A 580 6.74 -0.44 25.65
CA CYS A 580 6.97 -1.71 24.96
C CYS A 580 5.71 -2.34 24.35
N ALA A 581 4.52 -1.85 24.69
CA ALA A 581 3.26 -2.35 24.14
C ALA A 581 3.19 -2.14 22.61
N THR A 582 2.85 -3.21 21.87
CA THR A 582 2.69 -3.19 20.41
C THR A 582 1.33 -3.74 20.01
N THR A 583 0.84 -3.35 18.83
CA THR A 583 -0.46 -3.82 18.33
C THR A 583 -0.43 -3.86 16.81
N ASP A 584 -0.89 -4.96 16.21
CA ASP A 584 -0.97 -5.10 14.76
C ASP A 584 -2.22 -4.38 14.21
N MET A 585 -2.04 -3.11 13.84
CA MET A 585 -3.08 -2.33 13.18
C MET A 585 -3.11 -2.49 11.67
N LYS A 586 -2.01 -2.96 11.05
CA LYS A 586 -1.91 -3.11 9.58
C LYS A 586 -2.95 -4.12 9.10
N SER A 587 -3.02 -5.28 9.76
CA SER A 587 -4.00 -6.32 9.42
C SER A 587 -5.44 -5.89 9.68
N LYS A 588 -5.70 -5.19 10.80
CA LYS A 588 -7.05 -4.69 11.14
C LYS A 588 -7.59 -3.69 10.10
N PHE A 589 -6.77 -2.73 9.67
CA PHE A 589 -7.16 -1.76 8.65
C PHE A 589 -7.33 -2.37 7.26
N LEU A 590 -6.49 -3.35 6.89
CA LEU A 590 -6.66 -4.10 5.64
C LEU A 590 -7.98 -4.88 5.61
N ASN A 591 -8.32 -5.54 6.71
CA ASN A 591 -9.58 -6.29 6.82
C ASN A 591 -10.80 -5.35 6.75
N ALA A 592 -10.79 -4.25 7.51
CA ALA A 592 -11.87 -3.26 7.47
C ALA A 592 -12.08 -2.69 6.05
N LEU A 593 -10.99 -2.37 5.35
CA LEU A 593 -11.09 -1.91 3.96
C LEU A 593 -11.66 -2.98 3.02
N SER A 594 -11.35 -4.25 3.25
CA SER A 594 -11.82 -5.36 2.41
C SER A 594 -13.29 -5.74 2.65
N GLU A 595 -13.77 -5.66 3.89
CA GLU A 595 -15.12 -6.09 4.28
C GLU A 595 -16.13 -4.94 4.21
N GLU A 596 -15.76 -3.75 4.68
CA GLU A 596 -16.65 -2.58 4.79
C GLU A 596 -16.47 -1.57 3.65
N GLY A 597 -15.39 -1.71 2.86
CA GLY A 597 -15.07 -0.80 1.75
C GLY A 597 -14.55 0.58 2.18
N SER A 598 -14.45 0.85 3.49
CA SER A 598 -13.92 2.09 4.05
C SER A 598 -13.23 1.84 5.39
N ILE A 599 -12.35 2.76 5.81
CA ILE A 599 -11.62 2.63 7.07
C ILE A 599 -12.15 3.69 8.04
N HIS A 600 -12.88 3.24 9.07
CA HIS A 600 -13.28 4.08 10.20
C HIS A 600 -12.15 4.15 11.23
N GLU A 601 -11.06 4.79 10.80
CA GLU A 601 -9.77 4.87 11.48
C GLU A 601 -9.90 5.21 12.97
N ALA A 602 -10.62 6.29 13.32
CA ALA A 602 -10.73 6.75 14.70
C ALA A 602 -11.34 5.71 15.65
N ASN A 603 -12.40 5.03 15.23
CA ASN A 603 -13.08 4.03 16.07
C ASN A 603 -12.20 2.80 16.29
N LEU A 604 -11.63 2.27 15.20
CA LEU A 604 -10.73 1.11 15.24
C LEU A 604 -9.47 1.39 16.07
N SER A 605 -8.90 2.58 15.91
CA SER A 605 -7.75 3.03 16.68
C SER A 605 -8.09 3.14 18.17
N THR A 606 -9.19 3.80 18.55
CA THR A 606 -9.60 3.93 19.95
C THR A 606 -9.89 2.57 20.59
N GLU A 607 -10.66 1.71 19.93
CA GLU A 607 -10.97 0.37 20.45
C GLU A 607 -9.69 -0.45 20.67
N SER A 608 -8.77 -0.41 19.69
CA SER A 608 -7.53 -1.16 19.80
C SER A 608 -6.58 -0.59 20.86
N LEU A 609 -6.54 0.73 21.02
CA LEU A 609 -5.79 1.37 22.10
C LEU A 609 -6.38 1.04 23.47
N ASP A 610 -7.70 1.01 23.62
CA ASP A 610 -8.34 0.64 24.88
C ASP A 610 -8.10 -0.84 25.24
N GLN A 611 -8.09 -1.74 24.25
CA GLN A 611 -7.72 -3.15 24.45
C GLN A 611 -6.27 -3.31 24.93
N SER A 612 -5.33 -2.61 24.30
CA SER A 612 -3.89 -2.76 24.58
C SER A 612 -3.44 -1.99 25.82
N TYR A 613 -3.94 -0.76 26.01
CA TYR A 613 -3.46 0.18 27.03
C TYR A 613 -4.47 0.42 28.17
N GLY A 614 -5.70 -0.09 28.09
CA GLY A 614 -6.74 0.17 29.09
C GLY A 614 -6.35 -0.27 30.51
N HIS A 615 -5.71 -1.43 30.64
CA HIS A 615 -5.24 -1.91 31.95
C HIS A 615 -4.08 -1.07 32.50
N LEU A 616 -3.15 -0.63 31.64
CA LEU A 616 -2.04 0.25 32.03
C LEU A 616 -2.56 1.62 32.49
N LYS A 617 -3.55 2.19 31.79
CA LYS A 617 -4.22 3.43 32.22
C LYS A 617 -4.88 3.28 33.59
N ALA A 618 -5.48 2.12 33.87
CA ALA A 618 -6.06 1.84 35.18
C ALA A 618 -4.98 1.77 36.26
N GLN A 619 -3.85 1.12 36.00
CA GLN A 619 -2.70 1.06 36.93
C GLN A 619 -2.09 2.44 37.19
N VAL A 620 -1.96 3.29 36.16
CA VAL A 620 -1.53 4.69 36.32
C VAL A 620 -2.45 5.43 37.28
N ASN A 621 -3.76 5.41 37.03
CA ASN A 621 -4.73 6.11 37.88
C ASN A 621 -4.75 5.57 39.32
N ASP A 622 -4.60 4.25 39.52
CA ASP A 622 -4.49 3.66 40.85
C ASP A 622 -3.21 4.10 41.58
N SER A 623 -2.08 4.14 40.88
CA SER A 623 -0.81 4.66 41.41
C SER A 623 -0.90 6.13 41.84
N LEU A 624 -1.64 6.96 41.08
CA LEU A 624 -1.92 8.35 41.45
C LEU A 624 -2.80 8.44 42.71
N ALA A 625 -3.89 7.70 42.75
CA ALA A 625 -4.80 7.69 43.90
C ALA A 625 -4.13 7.16 45.18
N ARG A 626 -3.23 6.17 45.06
CA ARG A 626 -2.41 5.68 46.18
C ARG A 626 -1.43 6.74 46.66
N GLN A 627 -0.80 7.49 45.77
CA GLN A 627 0.09 8.59 46.15
C GLN A 627 -0.61 9.64 47.02
N GLU A 628 -1.83 10.05 46.66
CA GLU A 628 -2.56 11.07 47.43
C GLU A 628 -2.79 10.64 48.89
N LYS A 629 -3.21 9.39 49.08
CA LYS A 629 -3.40 8.80 50.41
C LYS A 629 -2.08 8.67 51.16
N LEU A 630 -1.03 8.23 50.47
CA LEU A 630 0.30 8.05 51.05
C LEU A 630 0.89 9.39 51.51
N LEU A 631 0.80 10.44 50.70
CA LEU A 631 1.25 11.80 51.04
C LEU A 631 0.47 12.37 52.24
N SER A 632 -0.85 12.17 52.28
CA SER A 632 -1.67 12.61 53.42
C SER A 632 -1.24 11.91 54.72
N ASN A 633 -1.04 10.59 54.69
CA ASN A 633 -0.56 9.83 55.84
C ASN A 633 0.84 10.26 56.28
N ILE A 634 1.76 10.46 55.33
CA ILE A 634 3.12 10.95 55.61
C ILE A 634 3.07 12.31 56.31
N GLN A 635 2.25 13.25 55.83
CA GLN A 635 2.12 14.57 56.44
C GLN A 635 1.60 14.49 57.89
N VAL A 636 0.57 13.67 58.14
CA VAL A 636 -0.01 13.49 59.48
C VAL A 636 1.04 12.89 60.42
N VAL A 637 1.65 11.77 60.07
CA VAL A 637 2.62 11.10 60.95
C VAL A 637 3.90 11.94 61.10
N ASN A 638 4.33 12.66 60.06
CA ASN A 638 5.46 13.59 60.17
C ASN A 638 5.18 14.75 61.11
N SER A 639 3.94 15.27 61.17
CA SER A 639 3.58 16.30 62.15
C SER A 639 3.65 15.80 63.59
N GLU A 640 3.27 14.53 63.83
CA GLU A 640 3.42 13.86 65.13
C GLU A 640 4.90 13.69 65.49
N PHE A 641 5.71 13.21 64.54
CA PHE A 641 7.15 13.05 64.69
C PHE A 641 7.88 14.38 64.94
N CYS A 642 7.52 15.45 64.23
CA CYS A 642 8.09 16.78 64.44
C CYS A 642 7.75 17.34 65.84
N ARG A 643 6.57 17.01 66.40
CA ARG A 643 6.20 17.39 67.77
C ARG A 643 7.06 16.70 68.84
N GLU A 644 7.61 15.53 68.52
CA GLU A 644 8.54 14.79 69.39
C GLU A 644 10.00 15.29 69.29
N LYS A 645 10.32 16.12 68.28
CA LYS A 645 11.68 16.60 67.99
C LYS A 645 11.86 18.06 68.44
N SER A 646 12.86 18.34 69.29
CA SER A 646 13.31 19.71 69.57
C SER A 646 14.20 20.25 68.44
N SER A 647 13.90 21.45 67.94
CA SER A 647 14.37 22.03 66.67
C SER A 647 15.88 22.00 66.44
N GLY A 648 16.33 21.32 65.38
CA GLY A 648 17.70 21.35 64.86
C GLY A 648 17.81 22.10 63.53
N GLY A 649 17.60 23.43 63.53
CA GLY A 649 17.32 24.21 62.31
C GLY A 649 18.41 24.25 61.23
N GLN A 650 19.69 24.44 61.59
CA GLN A 650 20.76 24.57 60.58
C GLN A 650 21.19 23.25 59.94
N ARG A 651 21.20 22.17 60.73
CA ARG A 651 21.54 20.82 60.27
C ARG A 651 20.45 20.26 59.36
N GLU A 652 19.19 20.48 59.72
CA GLU A 652 18.04 20.11 58.90
C GLU A 652 18.02 20.87 57.57
N ALA A 653 18.32 22.17 57.56
CA ALA A 653 18.39 22.96 56.33
C ALA A 653 19.46 22.43 55.35
N LEU A 654 20.63 22.01 55.85
CA LEU A 654 21.68 21.42 55.02
C LEU A 654 21.24 20.06 54.42
N PHE A 655 20.54 19.23 55.19
CA PHE A 655 20.02 17.96 54.66
C PHE A 655 18.93 18.16 53.60
N LYS A 656 18.05 19.16 53.76
CA LYS A 656 17.08 19.55 52.73
C LYS A 656 17.77 20.02 51.45
N ASP A 657 18.81 20.85 51.58
CA ASP A 657 19.62 21.35 50.45
C ASP A 657 20.30 20.19 49.69
N LEU A 658 20.90 19.22 50.41
CA LEU A 658 21.53 18.05 49.81
C LEU A 658 20.52 17.09 49.18
N ALA A 659 19.39 16.81 49.84
CA ALA A 659 18.34 15.97 49.27
C ALA A 659 17.79 16.58 47.97
N SER A 660 17.50 17.90 47.98
CA SER A 660 17.09 18.64 46.79
C SER A 660 18.17 18.64 45.71
N GLY A 661 19.45 18.74 46.08
CA GLY A 661 20.57 18.71 45.15
C GLY A 661 20.68 17.38 44.39
N TYR A 662 20.44 16.25 45.07
CA TYR A 662 20.41 14.93 44.41
C TYR A 662 19.25 14.79 43.43
N ASP A 663 18.06 15.23 43.83
CA ASP A 663 16.86 15.14 42.98
C ASP A 663 17.03 16.02 41.73
N VAL A 664 17.60 17.22 41.89
CA VAL A 664 17.95 18.11 40.77
C VAL A 664 19.07 17.54 39.91
N PHE A 665 20.06 16.85 40.48
CA PHE A 665 21.10 16.17 39.71
C PHE A 665 20.52 15.14 38.74
N ASN A 666 19.61 14.28 39.22
CA ASN A 666 18.99 13.24 38.39
C ASN A 666 18.13 13.86 37.27
N ASP A 667 17.37 14.91 37.60
CA ASP A 667 16.56 15.64 36.61
C ASP A 667 17.44 16.33 35.56
N LEU A 668 18.50 17.03 35.97
CA LEU A 668 19.46 17.63 35.04
C LEU A 668 20.16 16.58 34.17
N GLN A 669 20.56 15.44 34.74
CA GLN A 669 21.18 14.36 34.00
C GLN A 669 20.23 13.82 32.92
N SER A 670 18.96 13.57 33.28
CA SER A 670 17.95 13.13 32.32
C SER A 670 17.73 14.15 31.20
N ASN A 671 17.51 15.42 31.56
CA ASN A 671 17.27 16.50 30.60
C ASN A 671 18.47 16.73 29.66
N LEU A 672 19.70 16.64 30.18
CA LEU A 672 20.90 16.77 29.36
C LEU A 672 21.08 15.58 28.40
N VAL A 673 20.81 14.34 28.84
CA VAL A 673 20.87 13.16 27.95
C VAL A 673 19.88 13.32 26.81
N GLU A 674 18.67 13.78 27.15
CA GLU A 674 17.61 14.01 26.18
C GLU A 674 17.93 15.16 25.23
N GLY A 675 18.52 16.25 25.73
CA GLY A 675 19.02 17.37 24.92
C GLY A 675 20.13 16.97 23.95
N THR A 676 21.10 16.17 24.41
CA THR A 676 22.16 15.62 23.55
C THR A 676 21.57 14.76 22.44
N LYS A 677 20.61 13.89 22.78
CA LYS A 677 19.91 13.06 21.78
C LYS A 677 19.15 13.94 20.78
N PHE A 678 18.37 14.90 21.26
CA PHE A 678 17.61 15.84 20.42
C PHE A 678 18.49 16.54 19.39
N TYR A 679 19.65 17.08 19.78
CA TYR A 679 20.52 17.78 18.84
C TYR A 679 21.19 16.85 17.83
N ASN A 680 21.42 15.58 18.17
CA ASN A 680 21.94 14.57 17.24
C ASN A 680 20.88 14.17 16.22
N ASP A 681 19.65 13.90 16.67
CA ASP A 681 18.51 13.59 15.79
C ASP A 681 18.20 14.79 14.86
N LEU A 682 18.24 16.01 15.39
CA LEU A 682 18.08 17.23 14.59
C LEU A 682 19.17 17.38 13.52
N THR A 683 20.41 17.00 13.84
CA THR A 683 21.51 17.05 12.86
C THR A 683 21.23 16.16 11.66
N GLU A 684 20.73 14.94 11.87
CA GLU A 684 20.40 14.02 10.78
C GLU A 684 19.29 14.58 9.86
N ILE A 685 18.26 15.18 10.47
CA ILE A 685 17.18 15.87 9.74
C ILE A 685 17.72 17.04 8.91
N LEU A 686 18.57 17.87 9.51
CA LEU A 686 19.15 19.04 8.83
C LEU A 686 20.10 18.65 7.70
N ILE A 687 20.90 17.59 7.85
CA ILE A 687 21.76 17.07 6.78
C ILE A 687 20.90 16.57 5.61
N THR A 688 19.82 15.84 5.88
CA THR A 688 18.91 15.37 4.83
C THR A 688 18.26 16.53 4.08
N ALA A 689 17.86 17.58 4.81
CA ALA A 689 17.35 18.81 4.19
C ALA A 689 18.41 19.54 3.36
N GLN A 690 19.64 19.64 3.87
CA GLN A 690 20.78 20.25 3.17
C GLN A 690 21.08 19.53 1.85
N ASN A 691 21.11 18.19 1.85
CA ASN A 691 21.33 17.39 0.65
C ASN A 691 20.29 17.66 -0.43
N LYS A 692 19.00 17.70 -0.06
CA LYS A 692 17.90 18.01 -1.00
C LYS A 692 18.03 19.42 -1.59
N ILE A 693 18.42 20.39 -0.77
CA ILE A 693 18.67 21.75 -1.23
C ILE A 693 19.89 21.79 -2.17
N SER A 694 20.95 21.06 -1.84
CA SER A 694 22.16 20.96 -2.66
C SER A 694 21.87 20.34 -4.03
N ASP A 695 21.12 19.23 -4.08
CA ASP A 695 20.68 18.59 -5.31
C ASP A 695 19.83 19.51 -6.18
N PHE A 696 18.89 20.24 -5.55
CA PHE A 696 18.08 21.25 -6.23
C PHE A 696 18.97 22.35 -6.83
N CYS A 697 19.86 22.95 -6.04
CA CYS A 697 20.77 23.99 -6.50
C CYS A 697 21.71 23.49 -7.62
N PHE A 698 22.16 22.24 -7.54
CA PHE A 698 22.98 21.61 -8.57
C PHE A 698 22.23 21.45 -9.89
N ALA A 699 21.01 20.91 -9.84
CA ALA A 699 20.15 20.77 -11.03
C ALA A 699 19.87 22.15 -11.67
N ARG A 700 19.56 23.16 -10.86
CA ARG A 700 19.35 24.54 -11.30
C ARG A 700 20.57 25.18 -11.92
N LYS A 701 21.76 24.86 -11.40
CA LYS A 701 23.04 25.32 -11.97
C LYS A 701 23.30 24.67 -13.32
N ALA A 702 23.05 23.38 -13.47
CA ALA A 702 23.17 22.68 -14.75
C ALA A 702 22.23 23.25 -15.81
N GLU A 703 20.95 23.47 -15.47
CA GLU A 703 19.96 24.15 -16.33
C GLU A 703 20.45 25.55 -16.75
N LYS A 704 20.95 26.34 -15.78
CA LYS A 704 21.51 27.67 -16.03
C LYS A 704 22.66 27.61 -17.04
N GLU A 705 23.60 26.67 -16.88
CA GLU A 705 24.76 26.55 -17.77
C GLU A 705 24.36 26.13 -19.19
N GLU A 706 23.35 25.26 -19.33
CA GLU A 706 22.81 24.88 -20.64
C GLU A 706 22.13 26.06 -21.33
N LEU A 707 21.30 26.81 -20.62
CA LEU A 707 20.61 27.98 -21.16
C LEU A 707 21.59 29.11 -21.51
N LEU A 708 22.65 29.31 -20.72
CA LEU A 708 23.72 30.26 -21.06
C LEU A 708 24.49 29.84 -22.32
N LYS A 709 24.75 28.54 -22.51
CA LYS A 709 25.39 28.04 -23.73
C LYS A 709 24.51 28.29 -24.96
N SER A 710 23.20 28.05 -24.88
CA SER A 710 22.29 28.32 -26.00
C SER A 710 22.19 29.81 -26.30
N LEU A 711 22.05 30.66 -25.28
CA LEU A 711 21.99 32.11 -25.46
C LEU A 711 23.28 32.68 -26.06
N THR A 712 24.44 32.19 -25.62
CA THR A 712 25.75 32.61 -26.18
C THR A 712 25.89 32.16 -27.63
N ALA A 713 25.45 30.94 -27.97
CA ALA A 713 25.47 30.45 -29.34
C ALA A 713 24.54 31.26 -30.27
N ASP A 714 23.39 31.70 -29.77
CA ASP A 714 22.46 32.56 -30.52
C ASP A 714 23.00 33.97 -30.70
N LEU A 715 23.61 34.57 -29.67
CA LEU A 715 24.31 35.86 -29.75
C LEU A 715 25.50 35.82 -30.73
N SER A 716 26.15 34.66 -30.88
CA SER A 716 27.25 34.45 -31.84
C SER A 716 26.77 34.34 -33.29
N ARG A 717 25.47 34.11 -33.52
CA ARG A 717 24.86 33.95 -34.85
C ARG A 717 24.22 35.22 -35.41
N GLU A 718 24.00 36.26 -34.59
CA GLU A 718 23.57 37.58 -35.07
C GLU A 718 24.75 38.30 -35.76
N LYS A 719 24.73 38.33 -37.10
CA LYS A 719 25.64 39.18 -37.90
C LYS A 719 25.28 40.66 -37.73
N PRO A 720 26.25 41.59 -37.87
CA PRO A 720 25.96 43.03 -37.85
C PRO A 720 25.00 43.41 -38.98
N VAL A 721 24.09 44.32 -38.67
CA VAL A 721 23.14 44.93 -39.61
C VAL A 721 23.89 45.47 -40.83
N SER A 722 23.48 45.03 -42.03
CA SER A 722 24.04 45.41 -43.32
C SER A 722 23.79 46.88 -43.65
N ILE A 723 24.86 47.64 -43.91
CA ILE A 723 24.81 48.97 -44.56
C ILE A 723 24.63 48.76 -46.08
N PRO A 724 23.86 49.58 -46.82
CA PRO A 724 23.60 49.38 -48.25
C PRO A 724 24.84 49.61 -49.15
N VAL A 725 24.94 48.79 -50.20
CA VAL A 725 26.08 48.61 -51.12
C VAL A 725 26.22 49.74 -52.16
N ALA A 726 27.47 50.08 -52.52
CA ALA A 726 27.85 50.78 -53.75
C ALA A 726 28.82 49.91 -54.60
N PRO A 727 28.81 49.98 -55.95
CA PRO A 727 29.30 48.87 -56.80
C PRO A 727 30.76 48.96 -57.28
N ALA A 728 31.37 47.76 -57.26
CA ALA A 728 32.52 47.17 -57.96
C ALA A 728 33.48 47.97 -58.88
N LYS A 729 34.78 47.64 -58.77
CA LYS A 729 35.64 47.18 -59.88
C LYS A 729 37.04 46.70 -59.42
N THR A 730 37.48 45.55 -60.00
CA THR A 730 38.87 45.11 -60.37
C THR A 730 39.97 45.10 -59.29
N GLN A 731 40.99 44.24 -59.22
CA GLN A 731 41.46 42.96 -59.76
C GLN A 731 42.89 42.81 -59.16
N ILE A 732 43.50 41.61 -59.15
CA ILE A 732 44.96 41.30 -59.19
C ILE A 732 45.69 40.81 -57.89
N TYR A 733 46.08 39.52 -57.98
CA TYR A 733 47.33 38.78 -57.67
C TYR A 733 48.01 38.69 -56.28
N GLU A 734 48.43 37.43 -56.04
CA GLU A 734 49.69 36.91 -55.47
C GLU A 734 49.91 36.64 -53.96
N VAL A 735 50.75 35.63 -53.74
CA VAL A 735 50.96 34.70 -52.61
C VAL A 735 52.37 34.97 -51.99
N PRO A 736 52.99 34.13 -51.12
CA PRO A 736 52.82 33.75 -49.69
C PRO A 736 54.05 34.10 -48.77
N MET A 737 54.16 33.40 -47.63
CA MET A 737 55.25 33.24 -46.63
C MET A 737 55.19 34.20 -45.44
N GLY A 738 55.37 33.80 -44.16
CA GLY A 738 55.78 32.55 -43.54
C GLY A 738 56.68 32.87 -42.33
N ALA A 739 56.36 32.40 -41.12
CA ALA A 739 57.30 32.28 -39.98
C ALA A 739 56.76 31.34 -38.88
N GLN A 740 57.68 30.55 -38.32
CA GLN A 740 57.56 29.29 -37.55
C GLN A 740 57.42 29.50 -36.02
N LEU A 741 56.61 28.68 -35.30
CA LEU A 741 56.94 27.64 -34.27
C LEU A 741 57.66 28.10 -32.95
N PRO A 742 57.70 27.35 -31.81
CA PRO A 742 57.30 25.94 -31.55
C PRO A 742 56.56 25.62 -30.20
N TYR A 743 56.08 24.38 -30.08
CA TYR A 743 55.60 23.66 -28.88
C TYR A 743 56.75 23.18 -27.95
N PRO A 744 56.43 22.66 -26.75
CA PRO A 744 56.75 21.24 -26.47
C PRO A 744 55.64 20.42 -25.78
N MET A 745 55.94 19.11 -25.65
CA MET A 745 55.06 17.93 -25.72
C MET A 745 54.47 17.36 -24.41
N GLN A 746 53.46 16.50 -24.59
CA GLN A 746 52.84 15.54 -23.64
C GLN A 746 53.76 14.38 -23.21
N PRO A 747 53.27 13.53 -22.27
CA PRO A 747 53.16 12.10 -22.57
C PRO A 747 51.75 11.50 -22.36
N GLN A 748 51.46 10.47 -23.17
CA GLN A 748 50.22 9.71 -23.34
C GLN A 748 50.03 8.55 -22.34
N GLY A 749 48.76 8.22 -22.06
CA GLY A 749 48.30 6.92 -21.55
C GLY A 749 46.76 6.82 -21.61
N MET A 750 46.23 6.10 -22.61
CA MET A 750 44.81 5.86 -22.97
C MET A 750 44.25 4.57 -22.29
N PRO A 751 42.94 4.20 -22.34
CA PRO A 751 41.97 4.45 -23.42
C PRO A 751 40.48 4.74 -23.07
N LEU A 752 39.79 5.26 -24.11
CA LEU A 752 38.35 5.53 -24.27
C LEU A 752 37.42 4.30 -24.12
N PRO A 753 36.10 4.55 -23.99
CA PRO A 753 35.22 4.05 -25.05
C PRO A 753 34.11 5.02 -25.54
N TYR A 754 34.01 5.05 -26.87
CA TYR A 754 32.84 5.04 -27.77
C TYR A 754 31.52 5.78 -27.46
N THR A 755 31.06 6.48 -28.50
CA THR A 755 29.85 7.31 -28.61
C THR A 755 28.75 6.66 -29.47
N LEU A 756 27.54 7.27 -29.39
CA LEU A 756 26.43 7.39 -30.37
C LEU A 756 25.11 6.64 -30.01
N PRO A 757 23.93 7.09 -30.50
CA PRO A 757 23.45 8.47 -30.74
C PRO A 757 22.01 8.73 -30.20
N ARG A 758 21.66 10.02 -29.99
CA ARG A 758 20.31 10.52 -29.63
C ARG A 758 19.49 10.88 -30.87
N THR A 759 18.20 10.52 -30.88
CA THR A 759 17.13 11.15 -31.66
C THR A 759 15.95 11.45 -30.70
N GLY A 760 15.34 12.65 -30.80
CA GLY A 760 14.36 13.23 -29.87
C GLY A 760 12.91 12.69 -29.99
N PRO A 761 11.84 13.39 -29.51
CA PRO A 761 11.76 14.80 -29.14
C PRO A 761 11.24 15.12 -27.72
N SER A 762 11.40 16.40 -27.39
CA SER A 762 11.07 17.17 -26.18
C SER A 762 9.60 17.19 -25.74
N TYR A 763 9.37 17.04 -24.43
CA TYR A 763 8.17 17.52 -23.71
C TYR A 763 8.57 18.10 -22.33
N GLN A 764 7.90 19.18 -21.95
CA GLN A 764 8.19 20.05 -20.80
C GLN A 764 8.03 19.36 -19.43
N PRO A 765 8.77 19.79 -18.38
CA PRO A 765 8.49 19.37 -17.01
C PRO A 765 7.55 20.38 -16.33
N SER A 766 6.43 19.89 -15.82
CA SER A 766 5.62 20.58 -14.81
C SER A 766 5.41 19.60 -13.66
N THR A 767 6.40 19.52 -12.79
CA THR A 767 6.36 18.70 -11.57
C THR A 767 6.08 19.64 -10.41
N TYR A 768 4.83 19.65 -9.93
CA TYR A 768 4.50 20.22 -8.64
C TYR A 768 5.12 19.33 -7.56
N MET A 769 6.05 19.89 -6.78
CA MET A 769 6.66 19.23 -5.64
C MET A 769 5.63 19.16 -4.51
N CYS A 770 5.15 17.95 -4.20
CA CYS A 770 4.35 17.68 -3.00
C CYS A 770 5.29 17.54 -1.79
N ALA A 771 4.96 18.19 -0.68
CA ALA A 771 5.77 18.26 0.53
C ALA A 771 5.62 16.99 1.41
N PRO A 772 6.67 16.56 2.13
CA PRO A 772 6.56 15.51 3.13
C PRO A 772 5.72 15.96 4.34
N PRO A 773 5.05 15.04 5.06
CA PRO A 773 4.49 15.34 6.37
C PRO A 773 5.60 15.74 7.34
N MET A 774 5.27 16.70 8.20
CA MET A 774 6.15 17.31 9.19
C MET A 774 6.62 16.28 10.23
N PRO A 775 7.89 16.30 10.68
CA PRO A 775 8.28 15.56 11.86
C PRO A 775 7.58 16.19 13.08
N THR A 776 6.67 15.45 13.71
CA THR A 776 6.26 15.67 15.10
C THR A 776 7.46 15.31 15.99
N ALA A 777 8.49 16.15 15.98
CA ALA A 777 9.57 16.04 16.94
C ALA A 777 8.98 16.37 18.32
N TYR A 778 8.90 15.34 19.17
CA TYR A 778 8.69 15.49 20.60
C TYR A 778 9.70 16.53 21.10
N ASN A 779 9.22 17.71 21.50
CA ASN A 779 10.05 18.72 22.14
C ASN A 779 10.18 18.30 23.60
N PRO A 780 11.33 17.73 24.03
CA PRO A 780 11.48 17.20 25.38
C PRO A 780 11.33 18.28 26.46
N TYR A 781 11.43 19.55 26.06
CA TYR A 781 11.36 20.70 26.95
C TYR A 781 9.98 21.38 26.98
N ALA A 782 8.95 20.80 26.35
CA ALA A 782 7.60 21.36 26.34
C ALA A 782 6.94 21.37 27.75
N THR A 783 7.47 20.60 28.71
CA THR A 783 6.95 20.48 30.08
C THR A 783 7.53 21.51 31.07
N LEU A 784 8.54 22.29 30.69
CA LEU A 784 9.10 23.37 31.53
C LEU A 784 8.16 24.59 31.51
N ARG A 785 7.11 24.56 32.35
CA ARG A 785 6.18 25.68 32.58
C ARG A 785 6.96 26.93 33.04
N GLN A 786 6.91 28.00 32.25
CA GLN A 786 7.28 29.34 32.71
C GLN A 786 6.35 29.77 33.84
N TYR A 787 6.89 29.90 35.07
CA TYR A 787 6.24 30.69 36.12
C TYR A 787 6.41 32.17 35.77
N GLN A 788 5.40 32.77 35.12
CA GLN A 788 5.28 34.23 35.08
C GLN A 788 4.47 34.69 36.29
N PRO A 789 4.91 35.73 37.04
CA PRO A 789 4.05 36.41 37.99
C PRO A 789 2.91 37.10 37.21
N GLN A 790 1.66 36.77 37.53
CA GLN A 790 0.48 37.46 37.01
C GLN A 790 0.44 38.89 37.57
N ASP A 791 0.78 39.88 36.74
CA ASP A 791 0.28 41.24 36.92
C ASP A 791 -1.09 41.36 36.25
N TYR A 792 -2.11 41.58 37.10
CA TYR A 792 -3.45 41.95 36.68
C TYR A 792 -3.41 43.37 36.09
N GLN A 793 -3.53 43.49 34.76
CA GLN A 793 -3.93 44.76 34.13
C GLN A 793 -5.03 44.53 33.09
N ASN A 794 -6.24 44.93 33.52
CA ASN A 794 -7.42 45.19 32.72
C ASN A 794 -7.12 46.26 31.66
N TYR A 795 -7.28 45.95 30.38
CA TYR A 795 -7.73 46.92 29.38
C TYR A 795 -8.68 46.24 28.38
N ALA A 796 -9.86 46.83 28.26
CA ALA A 796 -10.94 46.42 27.39
C ALA A 796 -10.60 46.68 25.91
N ALA A 797 -10.96 45.74 25.04
CA ALA A 797 -11.06 45.96 23.59
C ALA A 797 -12.44 45.52 23.11
N GLN A 798 -13.19 46.47 22.57
CA GLN A 798 -14.48 46.28 21.90
C GLN A 798 -14.31 45.40 20.64
N GLY A 799 -15.18 44.41 20.47
CA GLY A 799 -15.35 43.64 19.22
C GLY A 799 -16.83 43.51 18.87
N GLN A 800 -17.23 44.08 17.73
CA GLN A 800 -18.56 43.93 17.14
C GLN A 800 -18.78 42.51 16.57
N PRO A 801 -20.04 42.01 16.50
CA PRO A 801 -20.36 40.76 15.82
C PRO A 801 -20.69 41.00 14.33
N GLN A 802 -19.99 40.32 13.42
CA GLN A 802 -20.43 40.14 12.03
C GLN A 802 -20.97 38.73 11.77
N TYR A 803 -22.12 38.70 11.11
CA TYR A 803 -22.91 37.53 10.70
C TYR A 803 -22.29 36.77 9.51
N PRO A 804 -22.63 35.48 9.32
CA PRO A 804 -22.27 34.69 8.15
C PRO A 804 -23.17 34.99 6.93
N PRO A 805 -22.68 34.86 5.67
CA PRO A 805 -23.47 35.16 4.48
C PRO A 805 -24.40 34.02 4.05
N GLN A 806 -25.65 34.38 3.77
CA GLN A 806 -26.70 33.56 3.17
C GLN A 806 -26.56 33.51 1.63
N TYR A 807 -26.76 32.34 1.04
CA TYR A 807 -27.00 32.17 -0.41
C TYR A 807 -28.52 32.11 -0.70
N PRO A 808 -28.98 32.62 -1.87
CA PRO A 808 -30.41 32.80 -2.16
C PRO A 808 -31.12 31.52 -2.63
N PRO A 809 -32.43 31.35 -2.33
CA PRO A 809 -33.20 30.16 -2.71
C PRO A 809 -33.79 30.25 -4.13
N GLN A 810 -33.72 29.14 -4.87
CA GLN A 810 -34.47 28.91 -6.10
C GLN A 810 -35.89 28.40 -5.79
N TYR A 811 -36.88 28.97 -6.47
CA TYR A 811 -38.29 28.62 -6.42
C TYR A 811 -38.60 27.28 -7.12
N PRO A 812 -39.54 26.47 -6.61
CA PRO A 812 -40.19 25.40 -7.37
C PRO A 812 -41.58 25.83 -7.90
N PRO A 813 -42.11 25.22 -8.98
CA PRO A 813 -43.50 25.41 -9.39
C PRO A 813 -44.44 24.34 -8.80
N GLN A 814 -45.53 24.79 -8.17
CA GLN A 814 -46.83 24.10 -7.99
C GLN A 814 -47.50 23.87 -9.37
N ASN A 815 -48.46 22.98 -9.65
CA ASN A 815 -49.42 22.16 -8.92
C ASN A 815 -50.07 21.21 -9.95
N GLN A 816 -50.46 19.98 -9.61
CA GLN A 816 -51.74 19.39 -10.07
C GLN A 816 -52.13 18.08 -9.32
N GLN A 817 -53.25 18.22 -8.61
CA GLN A 817 -54.30 17.31 -8.12
C GLN A 817 -54.23 15.78 -8.37
N GLN A 818 -54.35 15.04 -7.23
CA GLN A 818 -55.16 13.83 -6.87
C GLN A 818 -56.05 13.12 -7.93
N PRO A 819 -56.51 11.84 -7.74
CA PRO A 819 -56.88 11.18 -6.47
C PRO A 819 -56.53 9.65 -6.39
N PRO A 820 -56.96 8.92 -5.33
CA PRO A 820 -56.31 7.70 -4.84
C PRO A 820 -56.97 6.41 -5.33
N TRP A 821 -56.22 5.30 -5.34
CA TRP A 821 -56.61 3.94 -4.92
C TRP A 821 -55.34 3.12 -4.68
#